data_AF-A0A9C9BTB2-F1
#
_entry.id   AF-A0A9C9BTB2-F1
#
_cell.length_a   1.000
_cell.length_b   1.000
_cell.length_c   1.000
_cell.angle_alpha   90.00
_cell.angle_beta   90.00
_cell.angle_gamma   90.00
#
_symmetry.space_group_name_H-M   'P 1'
#
loop_
_entity.id
_entity.type
_entity.pdbx_description
1 polymer ?
#
loop_
_entity_poly.entity_id
_entity_poly.type
_entity_poly.pdbx_seq_one_letter_code
_entity_poly.pdbx_strand_id
1 'polypeptide(L)'
;MSWYVIIPTLMALISPKSGRFNVTAKGGLLENRFFDYKLAMPCIILFTLNGIGLFIGLGNIFLWGTSETGTVILNLGWITYNLIILGAAIAVTREKKQQRNFVRLASNVEAAIKLSGNKLVQCKVHNLSEGGAAINISDESLLTRGERVDLILKDTLSEMSVTVPAEVMRIGDNRVQFMFQEMSSAQMNVLMLMLYSREGNWNHWVTERSGDNPLREFFQVSKHAIRTVFFLLSPRTLFNGIRVIFRQLLGIKPATVTAVAIFSVACIFLFSLAYMPKADAQTAGSYDVTSTYSLEELGADKDIRIEPAYGRQNFPFSLRTDEVVVKAELSLKYSLSAADRENINLLKVLVNDEVVKTITPENEKIDQGSVDISLNPLMIGDHNTLSLELDHDSGEACFDPYESPSWAVISNQSVLTLEKKHLILPNELNQLPLPFFDDKDKNQLNLPFVFGQVPDNELLEASAIISSWMGGLASYRGAVFPAYFNHLPEKYGVVFITPQNLPVWLNGSEINGPTIELITHPENPRGKLLLVQGKNSTEVKLAAQALVSEGRNLAGNKVSVVGQSIPEKRQPYDAPAWLPTHRAVYLSELIDDEELREVSHNVREQKVSFRLPPDLFQWGSKSTPLNVLFQHTIVDEYLISGGSLRLNNVFVENISLYDHGVPKTDETGEPSEFVSAHQSFSMPLDQIYSQNELEFFLYDQPQKERMQNDHVCDENAIKSTRMKLDGTSTMDFSSFPHFTQLPDLAKFVNAGFPYSRYADLSRTAIVMPSRIEEAEVSLFLTLAGVMGRATGAVASHVSVISPSQVGDYKNYEFIVLGGVDNQPLIKRWSDSMPVNFVMPEKMLHQPSRWERFSSEWLNRDSYSQSQDAAERIIKSIKEKEMAVLTGFESPLKNGRSVVLLTASTPAGYAQLTHALVEPKAIALLQGDLAIIDGPSIASFKMADHYNSGEISWLMHARWYLSKHAYWLFALMICGAFALALCSYYLLNKQARDRTRK
;
A
#
# COMPACT_ATOMS: atom_id res chain seq x y z
N MET A 1 7.58 42.86 -19.04
CA MET A 1 8.86 43.39 -18.52
C MET A 1 9.81 42.30 -18.03
N SER A 2 9.32 41.25 -17.35
CA SER A 2 10.16 40.22 -16.69
C SER A 2 11.29 39.65 -17.56
N TRP A 3 11.01 39.29 -18.83
CA TRP A 3 12.03 38.76 -19.75
C TRP A 3 13.17 39.74 -20.08
N TYR A 4 12.88 41.05 -20.16
CA TYR A 4 13.87 42.06 -20.53
C TYR A 4 14.75 42.49 -19.38
N VAL A 5 14.28 42.24 -18.16
CA VAL A 5 14.99 42.58 -16.93
C VAL A 5 15.82 41.39 -16.44
N ILE A 6 15.42 40.14 -16.76
CA ILE A 6 16.11 38.94 -16.26
C ILE A 6 17.59 38.90 -16.63
N ILE A 7 17.97 39.27 -17.86
CA ILE A 7 19.36 39.22 -18.33
C ILE A 7 20.21 40.32 -17.63
N PRO A 8 19.80 41.60 -17.61
CA PRO A 8 20.49 42.62 -16.81
C PRO A 8 20.56 42.29 -15.32
N THR A 9 19.49 41.74 -14.74
CA THR A 9 19.46 41.37 -13.32
C THR A 9 20.41 40.20 -13.02
N LEU A 10 20.45 39.18 -13.87
CA LEU A 10 21.39 38.06 -13.73
C LEU A 10 22.84 38.52 -13.92
N MET A 11 23.09 39.40 -14.90
CA MET A 11 24.41 39.97 -15.16
C MET A 11 24.87 40.86 -14.00
N ALA A 12 23.97 41.64 -13.40
CA ALA A 12 24.25 42.44 -12.21
C ALA A 12 24.51 41.58 -10.96
N LEU A 13 23.84 40.41 -10.84
CA LEU A 13 24.08 39.44 -9.76
C LEU A 13 25.48 38.81 -9.86
N ILE A 14 25.91 38.46 -11.09
CA ILE A 14 27.19 37.77 -11.34
C ILE A 14 28.38 38.74 -11.40
N SER A 15 28.18 39.94 -11.94
CA SER A 15 29.23 40.95 -12.08
C SER A 15 28.66 42.37 -11.95
N PRO A 16 28.49 42.86 -10.70
CA PRO A 16 27.83 44.14 -10.45
C PRO A 16 28.56 45.35 -11.06
N LYS A 17 29.85 45.24 -11.37
CA LYS A 17 30.65 46.31 -12.02
C LYS A 17 30.53 46.36 -13.54
N SER A 18 29.97 45.33 -14.19
CA SER A 18 29.91 45.23 -15.66
C SER A 18 28.53 45.55 -16.26
N GLY A 19 27.49 45.66 -15.43
CA GLY A 19 26.14 45.99 -15.89
C GLY A 19 26.03 47.44 -16.39
N ARG A 20 25.77 47.62 -17.68
CA ARG A 20 25.36 48.91 -18.26
C ARG A 20 23.87 48.84 -18.60
N PHE A 21 23.05 49.64 -17.92
CA PHE A 21 21.62 49.74 -18.18
C PHE A 21 21.36 50.83 -19.23
N ASN A 22 21.24 50.43 -20.51
CA ASN A 22 20.85 51.34 -21.57
C ASN A 22 19.33 51.57 -21.52
N VAL A 23 18.93 52.77 -21.10
CA VAL A 23 17.53 53.21 -21.16
C VAL A 23 17.17 53.43 -22.63
N THR A 24 16.07 52.84 -23.10
CA THR A 24 15.51 53.18 -24.41
C THR A 24 15.21 54.68 -24.47
N ALA A 25 15.55 55.33 -25.58
CA ALA A 25 15.28 56.76 -25.77
C ALA A 25 13.77 57.02 -25.63
N LYS A 26 13.35 57.63 -24.53
CA LYS A 26 11.97 58.07 -24.31
C LYS A 26 11.84 59.49 -24.85
N GLY A 27 10.97 59.70 -25.83
CA GLY A 27 10.59 61.04 -26.30
C GLY A 27 10.54 61.28 -27.81
N GLY A 28 10.73 60.26 -28.65
CA GLY A 28 10.63 60.44 -30.11
C GLY A 28 9.20 60.64 -30.61
N LEU A 29 9.01 61.52 -31.59
CA LEU A 29 7.78 61.63 -32.37
C LEU A 29 7.51 60.31 -33.12
N LEU A 30 6.35 59.71 -32.87
CA LEU A 30 5.85 58.53 -33.56
C LEU A 30 4.78 58.94 -34.57
N GLU A 31 5.17 59.15 -35.82
CA GLU A 31 4.26 59.56 -36.89
C GLU A 31 3.26 58.48 -37.31
N ASN A 32 3.64 57.22 -37.16
CA ASN A 32 2.87 56.04 -37.56
C ASN A 32 2.65 55.09 -36.39
N ARG A 33 1.48 54.42 -36.38
CA ARG A 33 1.26 53.28 -35.49
C ARG A 33 2.10 52.12 -36.03
N PHE A 34 2.96 51.54 -35.21
CA PHE A 34 3.69 50.32 -35.56
C PHE A 34 3.59 49.30 -34.44
N PHE A 35 3.88 48.04 -34.79
CA PHE A 35 3.98 46.96 -33.84
C PHE A 35 5.45 46.61 -33.65
N ASP A 36 5.96 46.72 -32.43
CA ASP A 36 7.37 46.43 -32.14
C ASP A 36 7.58 44.92 -32.04
N TYR A 37 7.87 44.29 -33.18
CA TYR A 37 8.14 42.85 -33.24
C TYR A 37 9.37 42.45 -32.43
N LYS A 38 10.38 43.32 -32.28
CA LYS A 38 11.59 42.99 -31.52
C LYS A 38 11.27 42.93 -30.03
N LEU A 39 10.45 43.86 -29.54
CA LEU A 39 10.00 43.89 -28.15
C LEU A 39 8.87 42.86 -27.86
N ALA A 40 8.15 42.39 -28.87
CA ALA A 40 7.13 41.37 -28.69
C ALA A 40 7.69 39.93 -28.75
N MET A 41 8.84 39.71 -29.39
CA MET A 41 9.32 38.38 -29.80
C MET A 41 9.35 37.33 -28.67
N PRO A 42 9.93 37.59 -27.48
CA PRO A 42 9.97 36.60 -26.40
C PRO A 42 8.59 36.21 -25.89
N CYS A 43 7.67 37.18 -25.81
CA CYS A 43 6.29 36.91 -25.40
C CYS A 43 5.55 36.11 -26.49
N ILE A 44 5.81 36.38 -27.77
CA ILE A 44 5.25 35.62 -28.90
C ILE A 44 5.75 34.16 -28.89
N ILE A 45 7.04 33.92 -28.60
CA ILE A 45 7.59 32.55 -28.49
C ILE A 45 6.88 31.78 -27.37
N LEU A 46 6.82 32.34 -26.17
CA LEU A 46 6.17 31.71 -25.03
C LEU A 46 4.67 31.50 -25.25
N PHE A 47 4.00 32.45 -25.89
CA PHE A 47 2.60 32.35 -26.27
C PHE A 47 2.37 31.19 -27.26
N THR A 48 3.26 31.04 -28.25
CA THR A 48 3.18 29.95 -29.24
C THR A 48 3.43 28.58 -28.60
N LEU A 49 4.43 28.45 -27.73
CA LEU A 49 4.71 27.20 -27.00
C LEU A 49 3.55 26.78 -26.09
N ASN A 50 2.95 27.73 -25.37
CA ASN A 50 1.74 27.47 -24.57
C ASN A 50 0.55 27.09 -25.48
N GLY A 51 0.42 27.70 -26.66
CA GLY A 51 -0.60 27.34 -27.65
C GLY A 51 -0.44 25.90 -28.16
N ILE A 52 0.79 25.47 -28.47
CA ILE A 52 1.08 24.07 -28.85
C ILE A 52 0.72 23.14 -27.68
N GLY A 53 1.12 23.47 -26.45
CA GLY A 53 0.75 22.71 -25.26
C GLY A 53 -0.76 22.60 -25.05
N LEU A 54 -1.52 23.66 -25.36
CA LEU A 54 -2.98 23.65 -25.31
C LEU A 54 -3.56 22.65 -26.32
N PHE A 55 -3.09 22.66 -27.57
CA PHE A 55 -3.57 21.74 -28.61
C PHE A 55 -3.18 20.29 -28.31
N ILE A 56 -1.96 20.04 -27.83
CA ILE A 56 -1.53 18.70 -27.40
C ILE A 56 -2.38 18.22 -26.24
N GLY A 57 -2.62 19.04 -25.22
CA GLY A 57 -3.46 18.67 -24.07
C GLY A 57 -4.93 18.43 -24.44
N LEU A 58 -5.50 19.23 -25.36
CA LEU A 58 -6.85 18.97 -25.89
C LEU A 58 -6.90 17.70 -26.74
N GLY A 59 -5.91 17.44 -27.60
CA GLY A 59 -5.78 16.18 -28.33
C GLY A 59 -5.65 14.98 -27.39
N ASN A 60 -4.94 15.16 -26.27
CA ASN A 60 -4.79 14.14 -25.25
C ASN A 60 -6.13 13.74 -24.60
N ILE A 61 -6.99 14.72 -24.31
CA ILE A 61 -8.32 14.49 -23.74
C ILE A 61 -9.30 13.89 -24.75
N PHE A 62 -9.32 14.39 -25.99
CA PHE A 62 -10.39 14.06 -26.95
C PHE A 62 -10.03 12.97 -27.96
N LEU A 63 -8.74 12.72 -28.24
CA LEU A 63 -8.29 11.80 -29.30
C LEU A 63 -7.45 10.63 -28.79
N TRP A 64 -6.66 10.81 -27.72
CA TRP A 64 -5.68 9.81 -27.28
C TRP A 64 -5.98 9.09 -25.96
N GLY A 65 -6.98 9.54 -25.19
CA GLY A 65 -7.51 8.81 -24.03
C GLY A 65 -6.43 8.38 -23.03
N THR A 66 -5.86 9.33 -22.29
CA THR A 66 -4.83 9.04 -21.26
C THR A 66 -5.39 8.95 -19.84
N SER A 67 -4.70 8.17 -19.01
CA SER A 67 -5.01 7.92 -17.59
C SER A 67 -4.93 9.17 -16.70
N GLU A 68 -4.16 10.21 -17.08
CA GLU A 68 -3.94 11.40 -16.24
C GLU A 68 -4.81 12.62 -16.61
N THR A 69 -6.09 12.43 -16.89
CA THR A 69 -6.97 13.50 -17.38
C THR A 69 -7.05 14.70 -16.41
N GLY A 70 -7.00 14.48 -15.09
CA GLY A 70 -6.99 15.54 -14.08
C GLY A 70 -5.76 16.47 -14.16
N THR A 71 -4.57 15.89 -14.30
CA THR A 71 -3.31 16.63 -14.49
C THR A 71 -3.34 17.43 -15.79
N VAL A 72 -3.87 16.83 -16.87
CA VAL A 72 -4.02 17.50 -18.17
C VAL A 72 -4.98 18.69 -18.06
N ILE A 73 -6.13 18.56 -17.39
CA ILE A 73 -7.08 19.67 -17.19
C ILE A 73 -6.47 20.82 -16.37
N LEU A 74 -5.76 20.51 -15.28
CA LEU A 74 -5.11 21.52 -14.46
C LEU A 74 -4.03 22.28 -15.25
N ASN A 75 -3.22 21.54 -16.03
CA ASN A 75 -2.23 22.13 -16.92
C ASN A 75 -2.87 22.96 -18.04
N LEU A 76 -4.00 22.50 -18.62
CA LEU A 76 -4.77 23.28 -19.59
C LEU A 76 -5.33 24.57 -18.97
N GLY A 77 -5.73 24.54 -17.70
CA GLY A 77 -6.13 25.72 -16.93
C GLY A 77 -4.99 26.73 -16.80
N TRP A 78 -3.80 26.27 -16.39
CA TRP A 78 -2.59 27.10 -16.30
C TRP A 78 -2.14 27.66 -17.65
N ILE A 79 -2.16 26.83 -18.69
CA ILE A 79 -1.84 27.25 -20.06
C ILE A 79 -2.81 28.33 -20.52
N THR A 80 -4.11 28.16 -20.25
CA THR A 80 -5.13 29.16 -20.61
C THR A 80 -4.89 30.49 -19.89
N TYR A 81 -4.59 30.45 -18.60
CA TYR A 81 -4.22 31.64 -17.83
C TYR A 81 -2.96 32.32 -18.42
N ASN A 82 -1.92 31.56 -18.71
CA ASN A 82 -0.68 32.06 -19.29
C ASN A 82 -0.92 32.70 -20.67
N LEU A 83 -1.77 32.11 -21.51
CA LEU A 83 -2.14 32.67 -22.81
C LEU A 83 -2.86 34.01 -22.67
N ILE A 84 -3.74 34.18 -21.67
CA ILE A 84 -4.41 35.45 -21.41
C ILE A 84 -3.38 36.53 -21.03
N ILE A 85 -2.49 36.24 -20.08
CA ILE A 85 -1.49 37.20 -19.61
C ILE A 85 -0.47 37.54 -20.71
N LEU A 86 0.04 36.54 -21.44
CA LEU A 86 0.97 36.74 -22.55
C LEU A 86 0.30 37.49 -23.70
N GLY A 87 -0.96 37.19 -24.01
CA GLY A 87 -1.73 37.91 -25.03
C GLY A 87 -1.95 39.38 -24.68
N ALA A 88 -2.18 39.70 -23.40
CA ALA A 88 -2.24 41.07 -22.92
C ALA A 88 -0.87 41.76 -23.01
N ALA A 89 0.22 41.08 -22.64
CA ALA A 89 1.58 41.62 -22.75
C ALA A 89 1.98 41.93 -24.20
N ILE A 90 1.61 41.06 -25.15
CA ILE A 90 1.82 41.31 -26.59
C ILE A 90 0.93 42.46 -27.09
N ALA A 91 -0.26 42.66 -26.54
CA ALA A 91 -1.13 43.78 -26.91
C ALA A 91 -0.46 45.14 -26.64
N VAL A 92 0.35 45.22 -25.58
CA VAL A 92 1.03 46.45 -25.12
C VAL A 92 2.14 46.89 -26.08
N THR A 93 2.75 45.97 -26.86
CA THR A 93 3.81 46.32 -27.83
C THR A 93 3.27 46.97 -29.11
N ARG A 94 1.97 47.23 -29.17
CA ARG A 94 1.33 48.02 -30.24
C ARG A 94 1.38 49.49 -29.86
N GLU A 95 2.40 50.17 -30.37
CA GLU A 95 2.61 51.59 -30.07
C GLU A 95 1.54 52.47 -30.72
N LYS A 96 1.00 53.39 -29.91
CA LYS A 96 0.05 54.40 -30.39
C LYS A 96 0.81 55.55 -31.04
N LYS A 97 0.20 56.12 -32.08
CA LYS A 97 0.72 57.30 -32.79
C LYS A 97 0.86 58.46 -31.80
N GLN A 98 2.08 58.97 -31.62
CA GLN A 98 2.41 60.08 -30.72
C GLN A 98 3.08 61.19 -31.54
N GLN A 99 2.27 62.11 -32.05
CA GLN A 99 2.72 63.24 -32.88
C GLN A 99 2.94 64.53 -32.09
N ARG A 100 2.82 64.49 -30.76
CA ARG A 100 2.91 65.67 -29.92
C ARG A 100 4.29 65.70 -29.26
N ASN A 101 5.03 66.78 -29.48
CA ASN A 101 6.29 67.06 -28.80
C ASN A 101 6.08 67.38 -27.31
N PHE A 102 4.97 68.04 -26.99
CA PHE A 102 4.63 68.47 -25.63
C PHE A 102 3.31 67.84 -25.17
N VAL A 103 3.30 67.37 -23.92
CA VAL A 103 2.08 66.86 -23.28
C VAL A 103 1.14 68.03 -23.01
N ARG A 104 -0.13 67.88 -23.39
CA ARG A 104 -1.18 68.89 -23.15
C ARG A 104 -1.91 68.54 -21.86
N LEU A 105 -1.91 69.45 -20.91
CA LEU A 105 -2.67 69.36 -19.66
C LEU A 105 -4.05 69.97 -19.87
N ALA A 106 -5.10 69.32 -19.39
CA ALA A 106 -6.42 69.94 -19.32
C ALA A 106 -6.32 71.14 -18.37
N SER A 107 -6.73 72.32 -18.84
CA SER A 107 -6.52 73.56 -18.11
C SER A 107 -7.64 74.52 -18.44
N ASN A 108 -8.28 75.09 -17.41
CA ASN A 108 -9.35 76.07 -17.51
C ASN A 108 -8.86 77.50 -17.18
N VAL A 109 -7.60 77.81 -17.52
CA VAL A 109 -7.03 79.17 -17.35
C VAL A 109 -7.80 80.17 -18.22
N GLU A 110 -8.01 81.38 -17.72
CA GLU A 110 -8.64 82.44 -18.50
C GLU A 110 -7.65 82.97 -19.54
N ALA A 111 -8.13 83.26 -20.75
CA ALA A 111 -7.29 83.78 -21.81
C ALA A 111 -7.96 84.94 -22.52
N ALA A 112 -7.16 85.81 -23.13
CA ALA A 112 -7.63 86.83 -24.03
C ALA A 112 -6.76 86.86 -25.28
N ILE A 113 -7.37 87.05 -26.44
CA ILE A 113 -6.69 87.15 -27.72
C ILE A 113 -6.65 88.61 -28.12
N LYS A 114 -5.45 89.13 -28.40
CA LYS A 114 -5.27 90.47 -28.95
C LYS A 114 -5.18 90.38 -30.48
N LEU A 115 -6.19 90.89 -31.16
CA LEU A 115 -6.27 90.93 -32.63
C LEU A 115 -5.51 92.14 -33.20
N SER A 116 -5.17 92.08 -34.48
CA SER A 116 -4.40 93.09 -35.24
C SER A 116 -4.94 94.54 -35.17
N GLY A 117 -6.19 94.73 -34.74
CA GLY A 117 -6.83 96.03 -34.50
C GLY A 117 -6.89 96.48 -33.03
N ASN A 118 -6.07 95.91 -32.12
CA ASN A 118 -6.07 96.19 -30.67
C ASN A 118 -7.37 95.77 -29.93
N LYS A 119 -8.25 95.00 -30.58
CA LYS A 119 -9.46 94.41 -29.97
C LYS A 119 -9.07 93.16 -29.17
N LEU A 120 -9.51 93.10 -27.91
CA LEU A 120 -9.32 91.95 -27.02
C LEU A 120 -10.57 91.08 -27.01
N VAL A 121 -10.40 89.79 -27.26
CA VAL A 121 -11.47 88.79 -27.21
C VAL A 121 -11.20 87.85 -26.04
N GLN A 122 -12.08 87.85 -25.05
CA GLN A 122 -11.99 86.96 -23.89
C GLN A 122 -12.40 85.54 -24.27
N CYS A 123 -11.65 84.56 -23.77
CA CYS A 123 -11.82 83.14 -24.05
C CYS A 123 -11.35 82.29 -22.86
N LYS A 124 -11.61 80.98 -22.92
CA LYS A 124 -11.12 80.03 -21.92
C LYS A 124 -10.21 79.00 -22.55
N VAL A 125 -9.08 78.74 -21.91
CA VAL A 125 -8.22 77.61 -22.28
C VAL A 125 -8.99 76.32 -22.01
N HIS A 126 -8.88 75.36 -22.91
CA HIS A 126 -9.34 73.98 -22.74
C HIS A 126 -8.16 73.06 -22.41
N ASN A 127 -7.04 73.23 -23.11
CA ASN A 127 -5.80 72.55 -22.77
C ASN A 127 -4.59 73.42 -23.08
N LEU A 128 -3.55 73.26 -22.28
CA LEU A 128 -2.32 74.03 -22.35
C LEU A 128 -1.12 73.07 -22.39
N SER A 129 -0.10 73.41 -23.16
CA SER A 129 1.20 72.74 -23.20
C SER A 129 2.30 73.77 -23.34
N GLU A 130 3.55 73.34 -23.20
CA GLU A 130 4.71 74.20 -23.38
C GLU A 130 4.77 74.85 -24.78
N GLY A 131 4.26 74.17 -25.81
CA GLY A 131 4.34 74.62 -27.20
C GLY A 131 3.02 75.14 -27.80
N GLY A 132 1.94 75.25 -27.02
CA GLY A 132 0.67 75.72 -27.55
C GLY A 132 -0.53 75.53 -26.62
N ALA A 133 -1.65 76.13 -27.01
CA ALA A 133 -2.91 76.10 -26.28
C ALA A 133 -4.08 75.75 -27.21
N ALA A 134 -5.10 75.08 -26.70
CA ALA A 134 -6.42 75.05 -27.32
C ALA A 134 -7.37 75.87 -26.45
N ILE A 135 -8.09 76.81 -27.05
CA ILE A 135 -9.08 77.64 -26.35
C ILE A 135 -10.47 77.38 -26.93
N ASN A 136 -11.49 77.64 -26.12
CA ASN A 136 -12.87 77.71 -26.57
C ASN A 136 -13.20 79.20 -26.85
N ILE A 137 -13.70 79.50 -28.05
CA ILE A 137 -14.13 80.84 -28.47
C ILE A 137 -15.59 80.79 -28.94
N SER A 138 -16.34 81.86 -28.67
CA SER A 138 -17.77 81.93 -29.02
C SER A 138 -18.04 82.25 -30.49
N ASP A 139 -17.11 82.91 -31.17
CA ASP A 139 -17.19 83.25 -32.58
C ASP A 139 -15.85 82.95 -33.26
N GLU A 140 -15.84 81.88 -34.06
CA GLU A 140 -14.66 81.41 -34.78
C GLU A 140 -14.30 82.29 -35.99
N SER A 141 -15.23 83.11 -36.49
CA SER A 141 -15.02 83.97 -37.66
C SER A 141 -14.02 85.12 -37.43
N LEU A 142 -13.65 85.34 -36.17
CA LEU A 142 -12.73 86.38 -35.73
C LEU A 142 -11.26 86.07 -36.02
N LEU A 143 -10.92 84.84 -36.41
CA LEU A 143 -9.55 84.39 -36.61
C LEU A 143 -9.42 83.63 -37.93
N THR A 144 -8.26 83.77 -38.56
CA THR A 144 -7.91 83.00 -39.76
C THR A 144 -6.74 82.06 -39.49
N ARG A 145 -6.71 80.93 -40.20
CA ARG A 145 -5.62 79.96 -40.06
C ARG A 145 -4.30 80.59 -40.54
N GLY A 146 -3.24 80.46 -39.75
CA GLY A 146 -1.93 81.08 -39.98
C GLY A 146 -1.83 82.52 -39.48
N GLU A 147 -2.90 83.08 -38.93
CA GLU A 147 -2.86 84.40 -38.31
C GLU A 147 -2.01 84.39 -37.04
N ARG A 148 -1.15 85.40 -36.88
CA ARG A 148 -0.35 85.60 -35.67
C ARG A 148 -1.09 86.54 -34.73
N VAL A 149 -1.26 86.10 -33.48
CA VAL A 149 -1.97 86.82 -32.43
C VAL A 149 -1.18 86.76 -31.13
N ASP A 150 -1.38 87.75 -30.26
CA ASP A 150 -0.87 87.68 -28.90
C ASP A 150 -1.93 87.03 -28.00
N LEU A 151 -1.60 85.86 -27.44
CA LEU A 151 -2.45 85.14 -26.50
C LEU A 151 -2.06 85.51 -25.07
N ILE A 152 -2.92 86.24 -24.38
CA ILE A 152 -2.75 86.63 -22.99
C ILE A 152 -3.36 85.53 -22.14
N LEU A 153 -2.52 84.76 -21.44
CA LEU A 153 -2.94 83.74 -20.47
C LEU A 153 -2.93 84.37 -19.07
N LYS A 154 -4.04 84.28 -18.34
CA LYS A 154 -4.17 84.81 -16.99
C LYS A 154 -4.71 83.74 -16.05
N ASP A 155 -3.91 83.37 -15.06
CA ASP A 155 -4.38 82.51 -13.98
C ASP A 155 -4.91 83.39 -12.85
N THR A 156 -6.22 83.35 -12.64
CA THR A 156 -6.92 84.13 -11.61
C THR A 156 -6.59 83.68 -10.19
N LEU A 157 -6.09 82.45 -10.01
CA LEU A 157 -5.74 81.91 -8.69
C LEU A 157 -4.36 82.35 -8.20
N SER A 158 -3.41 82.57 -9.11
CA SER A 158 -2.03 82.93 -8.78
C SER A 158 -1.68 84.37 -9.17
N GLU A 159 -2.65 85.13 -9.69
CA GLU A 159 -2.52 86.48 -10.26
C GLU A 159 -1.44 86.63 -11.34
N MET A 160 -0.89 85.51 -11.84
CA MET A 160 0.10 85.53 -12.90
C MET A 160 -0.59 85.75 -14.24
N SER A 161 0.02 86.58 -15.09
CA SER A 161 -0.38 86.74 -16.49
C SER A 161 0.83 86.73 -17.40
N VAL A 162 0.71 86.04 -18.53
CA VAL A 162 1.74 86.01 -19.56
C VAL A 162 1.12 86.22 -20.93
N THR A 163 1.68 87.14 -21.70
CA THR A 163 1.35 87.31 -23.11
C THR A 163 2.30 86.46 -23.94
N VAL A 164 1.76 85.51 -24.70
CA VAL A 164 2.54 84.58 -25.51
C VAL A 164 2.20 84.82 -26.99
N PRO A 165 3.19 85.14 -27.85
CA PRO A 165 2.94 85.26 -29.28
C PRO A 165 2.58 83.87 -29.83
N ALA A 166 1.50 83.80 -30.60
CA ALA A 166 0.88 82.55 -31.00
C ALA A 166 0.40 82.59 -32.45
N GLU A 167 0.45 81.45 -33.13
CA GLU A 167 -0.06 81.28 -34.49
C GLU A 167 -1.25 80.32 -34.49
N VAL A 168 -2.30 80.68 -35.23
CA VAL A 168 -3.52 79.87 -35.35
C VAL A 168 -3.26 78.65 -36.24
N MET A 169 -3.22 77.46 -35.64
CA MET A 169 -2.96 76.20 -36.35
C MET A 169 -4.21 75.56 -36.92
N ARG A 170 -5.30 75.58 -36.15
CA ARG A 170 -6.57 74.92 -36.48
C ARG A 170 -7.75 75.65 -35.85
N ILE A 171 -8.83 75.81 -36.61
CA ILE A 171 -10.12 76.37 -36.18
C ILE A 171 -11.19 75.30 -36.46
N GLY A 172 -12.13 75.10 -35.54
CA GLY A 172 -13.31 74.26 -35.70
C GLY A 172 -13.84 73.68 -34.39
N ASP A 173 -15.14 73.40 -34.35
CA ASP A 173 -15.88 72.86 -33.19
C ASP A 173 -15.92 73.80 -31.96
N ASN A 174 -16.11 75.11 -32.17
CA ASN A 174 -15.98 76.20 -31.18
C ASN A 174 -14.60 76.24 -30.47
N ARG A 175 -13.56 75.78 -31.17
CA ARG A 175 -12.20 75.65 -30.63
C ARG A 175 -11.17 76.17 -31.61
N VAL A 176 -10.22 76.93 -31.07
CA VAL A 176 -9.05 77.39 -31.81
C VAL A 176 -7.79 76.87 -31.14
N GLN A 177 -6.91 76.27 -31.95
CA GLN A 177 -5.64 75.73 -31.49
C GLN A 177 -4.51 76.63 -31.96
N PHE A 178 -3.65 76.97 -31.01
CA PHE A 178 -2.50 77.84 -31.17
C PHE A 178 -1.20 77.08 -31.02
N MET A 179 -0.21 77.47 -31.80
CA MET A 179 1.19 77.12 -31.59
C MET A 179 1.93 78.35 -31.10
N PHE A 180 2.63 78.21 -29.96
CA PHE A 180 3.43 79.31 -29.43
C PHE A 180 4.66 79.54 -30.29
N GLN A 181 4.97 80.82 -30.51
CA GLN A 181 6.15 81.26 -31.22
C GLN A 181 7.27 81.54 -30.20
N GLU A 182 8.44 81.97 -30.69
CA GLU A 182 9.56 82.32 -29.82
C GLU A 182 9.14 83.35 -28.76
N MET A 183 9.48 83.04 -27.51
CA MET A 183 9.08 83.78 -26.32
C MET A 183 10.29 83.98 -25.41
N SER A 184 10.29 85.08 -24.65
CA SER A 184 11.39 85.42 -23.74
C SER A 184 11.48 84.45 -22.56
N SER A 185 12.66 84.33 -21.95
CA SER A 185 12.87 83.48 -20.77
C SER A 185 11.93 83.83 -19.60
N ALA A 186 11.55 85.11 -19.46
CA ALA A 186 10.58 85.55 -18.47
C ALA A 186 9.16 85.04 -18.77
N GLN A 187 8.71 85.12 -20.03
CA GLN A 187 7.42 84.57 -20.45
C GLN A 187 7.38 83.04 -20.29
N MET A 188 8.47 82.35 -20.63
CA MET A 188 8.57 80.90 -20.49
C MET A 188 8.46 80.45 -19.03
N ASN A 189 9.15 81.13 -18.11
CA ASN A 189 9.08 80.80 -16.68
C ASN A 189 7.64 80.89 -16.13
N VAL A 190 6.91 81.96 -16.49
CA VAL A 190 5.52 82.14 -16.04
C VAL A 190 4.60 81.06 -16.63
N LEU A 191 4.78 80.71 -17.90
CA LEU A 191 4.04 79.61 -18.55
C LEU A 191 4.29 78.26 -17.85
N MET A 192 5.53 77.95 -17.49
CA MET A 192 5.89 76.71 -16.78
C MET A 192 5.28 76.64 -15.38
N LEU A 193 5.27 77.76 -14.64
CA LEU A 193 4.61 77.84 -13.34
C LEU A 193 3.10 77.58 -13.46
N MET A 194 2.43 78.16 -14.47
CA MET A 194 1.01 77.92 -14.74
C MET A 194 0.70 76.46 -15.10
N LEU A 195 1.61 75.78 -15.80
CA LEU A 195 1.43 74.38 -16.19
C LEU A 195 1.61 73.41 -15.02
N TYR A 196 2.71 73.53 -14.27
CA TYR A 196 3.13 72.49 -13.33
C TYR A 196 2.85 72.81 -11.86
N SER A 197 2.79 74.09 -11.47
CA SER A 197 2.69 74.49 -10.06
C SER A 197 1.25 74.73 -9.58
N ARG A 198 0.26 74.62 -10.48
CA ARG A 198 -1.15 74.86 -10.16
C ARG A 198 -1.80 73.65 -9.49
N GLU A 199 -2.25 73.82 -8.25
CA GLU A 199 -2.86 72.76 -7.42
C GLU A 199 -4.09 72.08 -8.09
N GLY A 200 -4.93 72.87 -8.77
CA GLY A 200 -6.11 72.35 -9.49
C GLY A 200 -5.80 71.42 -10.67
N ASN A 201 -4.58 71.47 -11.23
CA ASN A 201 -4.17 70.60 -12.34
C ASN A 201 -3.91 69.16 -11.90
N TRP A 202 -3.86 68.85 -10.59
CA TRP A 202 -3.54 67.51 -10.09
C TRP A 202 -4.65 66.88 -9.24
N ASN A 203 -5.53 67.68 -8.62
CA ASN A 203 -6.60 67.15 -7.74
C ASN A 203 -7.66 66.30 -8.45
N HIS A 204 -7.93 66.54 -9.74
CA HIS A 204 -8.86 65.74 -10.53
C HIS A 204 -8.37 64.29 -10.73
N TRP A 205 -7.05 64.06 -10.76
CA TRP A 205 -6.47 62.70 -10.86
C TRP A 205 -6.81 61.80 -9.67
N VAL A 206 -7.00 62.38 -8.49
CA VAL A 206 -7.33 61.65 -7.25
C VAL A 206 -8.84 61.47 -7.11
N THR A 207 -9.63 62.47 -7.51
CA THR A 207 -11.08 62.53 -7.28
C THR A 207 -11.93 61.86 -8.37
N GLU A 208 -11.45 61.80 -9.62
CA GLU A 208 -12.18 61.18 -10.74
C GLU A 208 -11.83 59.69 -10.97
N ARG A 209 -10.98 59.11 -10.13
CA ARG A 209 -10.54 57.72 -10.27
C ARG A 209 -11.69 56.78 -9.87
N SER A 210 -12.32 56.14 -10.85
CA SER A 210 -13.35 55.13 -10.61
C SER A 210 -12.83 54.00 -9.72
N GLY A 211 -13.61 53.56 -8.73
CA GLY A 211 -13.22 52.47 -7.83
C GLY A 211 -12.86 51.18 -8.57
N ASP A 212 -11.81 50.49 -8.10
CA ASP A 212 -11.32 49.26 -8.71
C ASP A 212 -12.41 48.18 -8.69
N ASN A 213 -12.73 47.64 -9.87
CA ASN A 213 -13.69 46.55 -10.05
C ASN A 213 -12.97 45.32 -10.63
N PRO A 214 -12.41 44.44 -9.78
CA PRO A 214 -11.46 43.41 -10.20
C PRO A 214 -11.99 42.48 -11.30
N LEU A 215 -13.26 42.06 -11.21
CA LEU A 215 -13.88 41.18 -12.19
C LEU A 215 -14.07 41.88 -13.54
N ARG A 216 -14.53 43.13 -13.53
CA ARG A 216 -14.72 43.92 -14.76
C ARG A 216 -13.39 44.17 -15.45
N GLU A 217 -12.34 44.47 -14.69
CA GLU A 217 -10.99 44.67 -15.22
C GLU A 217 -10.39 43.37 -15.76
N PHE A 218 -10.60 42.23 -15.08
CA PHE A 218 -10.17 40.92 -15.58
C PHE A 218 -10.81 40.56 -16.93
N PHE A 219 -12.11 40.81 -17.10
CA PHE A 219 -12.79 40.59 -18.38
C PHE A 219 -12.32 41.55 -19.48
N GLN A 220 -12.00 42.81 -19.14
CA GLN A 220 -11.44 43.77 -20.08
C GLN A 220 -10.05 43.35 -20.57
N VAL A 221 -9.17 42.91 -19.66
CA VAL A 221 -7.84 42.39 -19.99
C VAL A 221 -7.95 41.13 -20.85
N SER A 222 -8.84 40.20 -20.47
CA SER A 222 -9.09 38.96 -21.24
C SER A 222 -9.58 39.26 -22.67
N LYS A 223 -10.48 40.24 -22.83
CA LYS A 223 -10.95 40.70 -24.15
C LYS A 223 -9.83 41.27 -25.01
N HIS A 224 -8.89 42.01 -24.41
CA HIS A 224 -7.72 42.52 -25.12
C HIS A 224 -6.75 41.41 -25.50
N ALA A 225 -6.53 40.43 -24.62
CA ALA A 225 -5.72 39.25 -24.92
C ALA A 225 -6.28 38.45 -26.11
N ILE A 226 -7.58 38.15 -26.11
CA ILE A 226 -8.27 37.44 -27.19
C ILE A 226 -8.14 38.19 -28.53
N ARG A 227 -8.31 39.51 -28.53
CA ARG A 227 -8.11 40.34 -29.74
C ARG A 227 -6.70 40.26 -30.28
N THR A 228 -5.70 40.13 -29.41
CA THR A 228 -4.30 39.91 -29.82
C THR A 228 -4.11 38.55 -30.48
N VAL A 229 -4.79 37.50 -30.02
CA VAL A 229 -4.76 36.17 -30.65
C VAL A 229 -5.26 36.24 -32.10
N PHE A 230 -6.41 36.87 -32.33
CA PHE A 230 -6.94 37.07 -33.69
C PHE A 230 -6.03 37.94 -34.57
N PHE A 231 -5.36 38.95 -33.99
CA PHE A 231 -4.39 39.77 -34.70
C PHE A 231 -3.13 38.99 -35.10
N LEU A 232 -2.62 38.12 -34.23
CA LEU A 232 -1.45 37.26 -34.50
C LEU A 232 -1.76 36.18 -35.54
N LEU A 233 -2.98 35.63 -35.53
CA LEU A 233 -3.48 34.65 -36.51
C LEU A 233 -3.82 35.25 -37.88
N SER A 234 -3.75 36.58 -38.05
CA SER A 234 -4.04 37.21 -39.34
C SER A 234 -2.93 36.91 -40.37
N PRO A 235 -3.25 36.60 -41.64
CA PRO A 235 -2.27 36.13 -42.64
C PRO A 235 -1.09 37.08 -42.83
N ARG A 236 -1.32 38.41 -42.73
CA ARG A 236 -0.29 39.44 -42.88
C ARG A 236 0.71 39.47 -41.71
N THR A 237 0.26 39.14 -40.50
CA THR A 237 1.10 39.10 -39.28
C THR A 237 1.89 37.80 -39.20
N LEU A 238 1.24 36.68 -39.55
CA LEU A 238 1.83 35.35 -39.62
C LEU A 238 3.00 35.29 -40.63
N PHE A 239 2.82 35.86 -41.82
CA PHE A 239 3.86 35.90 -42.86
C PHE A 239 5.08 36.75 -42.46
N ASN A 240 4.85 37.88 -41.78
CA ASN A 240 5.91 38.75 -41.27
C ASN A 240 6.62 38.15 -40.05
N GLY A 241 5.90 37.48 -39.16
CA GLY A 241 6.45 36.77 -37.99
C GLY A 241 7.33 35.58 -38.40
N ILE A 242 6.85 34.75 -39.32
CA ILE A 242 7.61 33.63 -39.89
C ILE A 242 8.90 34.15 -40.54
N ARG A 243 8.85 35.24 -41.32
CA ARG A 243 10.03 35.81 -41.99
C ARG A 243 11.11 36.31 -41.01
N VAL A 244 10.74 36.77 -39.83
CA VAL A 244 11.67 37.21 -38.77
C VAL A 244 12.27 36.02 -38.02
N ILE A 245 11.45 35.01 -37.70
CA ILE A 245 11.87 33.77 -37.05
C ILE A 245 12.82 32.95 -37.96
N PHE A 246 12.49 32.82 -39.25
CA PHE A 246 13.33 32.14 -40.24
C PHE A 246 14.69 32.82 -40.41
N ARG A 247 14.76 34.16 -40.32
CA ARG A 247 16.02 34.92 -40.38
C ARG A 247 16.90 34.74 -39.15
N GLN A 248 16.32 34.43 -37.98
CA GLN A 248 17.08 34.20 -36.74
C GLN A 248 17.50 32.73 -36.56
N LEU A 249 16.70 31.77 -37.02
CA LEU A 249 17.02 30.34 -36.96
C LEU A 249 18.07 29.90 -38.00
N LEU A 250 18.15 30.55 -39.17
CA LEU A 250 19.19 30.28 -40.18
C LEU A 250 20.60 30.79 -39.82
N GLY A 251 20.77 31.43 -38.65
CA GLY A 251 22.07 31.85 -38.13
C GLY A 251 22.79 30.82 -37.25
N ILE A 252 22.17 29.66 -36.99
CA ILE A 252 22.73 28.63 -36.12
C ILE A 252 23.23 27.46 -36.98
N LYS A 253 24.53 27.15 -36.88
CA LYS A 253 25.18 26.07 -37.65
C LYS A 253 24.52 24.71 -37.34
N PRO A 254 24.29 23.84 -38.34
CA PRO A 254 23.56 22.60 -38.19
C PRO A 254 24.52 21.52 -37.67
N ALA A 255 24.64 21.38 -36.35
CA ALA A 255 25.38 20.24 -35.78
C ALA A 255 24.81 19.70 -34.46
N THR A 256 23.67 20.20 -33.96
CA THR A 256 23.21 19.86 -32.60
C THR A 256 21.70 19.64 -32.46
N VAL A 257 21.00 19.13 -33.49
CA VAL A 257 19.55 18.85 -33.40
C VAL A 257 19.17 17.45 -33.91
N THR A 258 20.10 16.49 -33.91
CA THR A 258 19.83 15.09 -34.25
C THR A 258 20.09 14.17 -33.06
N ALA A 259 19.44 14.41 -31.92
CA ALA A 259 19.63 13.58 -30.73
C ALA A 259 18.41 13.39 -29.79
N VAL A 260 17.18 13.75 -30.18
CA VAL A 260 16.00 13.59 -29.27
C VAL A 260 14.77 12.94 -29.93
N ALA A 261 14.88 12.38 -31.14
CA ALA A 261 13.72 11.83 -31.85
C ALA A 261 13.85 10.35 -32.28
N ILE A 262 14.81 9.60 -31.75
CA ILE A 262 15.00 8.18 -32.08
C ILE A 262 15.33 7.40 -30.79
N PHE A 263 14.35 7.27 -29.90
CA PHE A 263 14.44 6.35 -28.75
C PHE A 263 13.06 5.88 -28.30
N SER A 264 12.21 5.46 -29.25
CA SER A 264 10.87 4.97 -28.93
C SER A 264 10.26 4.02 -29.95
N VAL A 265 11.06 3.18 -30.64
CA VAL A 265 10.56 1.97 -31.30
C VAL A 265 11.70 0.96 -31.47
N ALA A 266 11.86 0.03 -30.53
CA ALA A 266 12.45 -1.31 -30.71
C ALA A 266 12.71 -1.94 -29.33
N CYS A 267 11.78 -2.77 -28.85
CA CYS A 267 12.02 -3.90 -27.93
C CYS A 267 10.66 -4.51 -27.54
N ILE A 268 9.93 -5.02 -28.53
CA ILE A 268 8.85 -5.99 -28.31
C ILE A 268 9.10 -7.10 -29.34
N PHE A 269 9.06 -8.34 -28.86
CA PHE A 269 9.36 -9.62 -29.52
C PHE A 269 10.82 -10.09 -29.44
N LEU A 270 11.10 -10.91 -28.41
CA LEU A 270 11.37 -12.35 -28.55
C LEU A 270 11.88 -12.89 -27.21
N PHE A 271 11.10 -13.72 -26.52
CA PHE A 271 11.53 -15.01 -25.96
C PHE A 271 10.46 -15.57 -25.01
N SER A 272 9.94 -16.75 -25.36
CA SER A 272 9.82 -17.95 -24.51
C SER A 272 8.60 -18.78 -24.91
N LEU A 273 8.85 -19.79 -25.73
CA LEU A 273 7.94 -20.91 -25.96
C LEU A 273 8.52 -22.13 -25.22
N ALA A 274 7.67 -22.75 -24.42
CA ALA A 274 7.63 -24.17 -24.09
C ALA A 274 8.83 -24.81 -23.35
N TYR A 275 8.63 -25.08 -22.05
CA TYR A 275 9.01 -26.35 -21.45
C TYR A 275 8.08 -26.64 -20.26
N MET A 276 7.29 -27.71 -20.34
CA MET A 276 6.57 -28.30 -19.21
C MET A 276 6.88 -29.81 -19.23
N PRO A 277 7.47 -30.39 -18.17
CA PRO A 277 7.60 -31.82 -18.09
C PRO A 277 6.30 -32.44 -17.60
N LYS A 278 5.99 -33.57 -18.23
CA LYS A 278 4.86 -34.46 -17.97
C LYS A 278 5.27 -35.38 -16.83
N ALA A 279 4.49 -35.46 -15.75
CA ALA A 279 4.60 -36.51 -14.76
C ALA A 279 3.45 -37.50 -14.97
N ASP A 280 3.80 -38.74 -15.31
CA ASP A 280 2.86 -39.85 -15.46
C ASP A 280 2.70 -40.60 -14.13
N ALA A 281 1.54 -41.25 -14.02
CA ALA A 281 0.98 -41.91 -12.86
C ALA A 281 1.83 -43.04 -12.26
N GLN A 282 1.57 -43.35 -10.99
CA GLN A 282 1.61 -44.74 -10.53
C GLN A 282 0.68 -45.04 -9.35
N THR A 283 0.08 -46.21 -9.46
CA THR A 283 -0.90 -46.89 -8.62
C THR A 283 -0.27 -47.72 -7.49
N ALA A 284 -0.99 -47.78 -6.36
CA ALA A 284 -1.24 -48.92 -5.47
C ALA A 284 -0.07 -49.73 -4.85
N GLY A 285 0.06 -49.62 -3.53
CA GLY A 285 -0.11 -50.77 -2.62
C GLY A 285 1.12 -51.57 -2.21
N SER A 286 2.05 -50.96 -1.48
CA SER A 286 2.96 -51.63 -0.54
C SER A 286 2.77 -50.97 0.84
N TYR A 287 2.60 -51.77 1.89
CA TYR A 287 2.38 -51.28 3.26
C TYR A 287 3.68 -51.00 4.04
N ASP A 288 4.82 -51.03 3.34
CA ASP A 288 6.06 -50.41 3.76
C ASP A 288 6.12 -49.02 3.09
N VAL A 289 6.14 -47.97 3.91
CA VAL A 289 6.10 -46.59 3.42
C VAL A 289 7.54 -46.09 3.33
N THR A 290 8.05 -45.99 2.12
CA THR A 290 9.29 -45.26 1.85
C THR A 290 8.98 -43.78 1.81
N SER A 291 9.41 -43.04 2.83
CA SER A 291 9.38 -41.58 2.86
C SER A 291 10.72 -41.05 2.40
N THR A 292 10.71 -40.09 1.48
CA THR A 292 11.92 -39.48 0.94
C THR A 292 11.85 -37.99 1.23
N TYR A 293 12.82 -37.47 1.96
CA TYR A 293 12.93 -36.07 2.36
C TYR A 293 14.12 -35.43 1.64
N SER A 294 13.90 -34.41 0.83
CA SER A 294 15.01 -33.60 0.32
C SER A 294 15.55 -32.67 1.41
N LEU A 295 16.80 -32.22 1.30
CA LEU A 295 17.29 -31.17 2.20
C LEU A 295 16.50 -29.87 2.02
N GLU A 296 15.98 -29.60 0.82
CA GLU A 296 15.04 -28.50 0.56
C GLU A 296 13.80 -28.59 1.46
N GLU A 297 13.16 -29.76 1.53
CA GLU A 297 12.02 -30.00 2.43
C GLU A 297 12.38 -29.94 3.92
N LEU A 298 13.65 -30.17 4.27
CA LEU A 298 14.17 -30.04 5.62
C LEU A 298 14.67 -28.62 5.96
N GLY A 299 14.50 -27.65 5.06
CA GLY A 299 14.77 -26.23 5.29
C GLY A 299 15.91 -25.61 4.45
N ALA A 300 16.45 -26.32 3.46
CA ALA A 300 17.51 -25.82 2.59
C ALA A 300 16.98 -25.25 1.26
N ASP A 301 16.47 -24.02 1.25
CA ASP A 301 15.89 -23.39 0.04
C ASP A 301 16.87 -23.29 -1.14
N LYS A 302 18.18 -23.40 -0.88
CA LYS A 302 19.26 -23.31 -1.87
C LYS A 302 20.44 -24.18 -1.46
N ASP A 303 21.36 -24.41 -2.39
CA ASP A 303 22.64 -25.04 -2.10
C ASP A 303 23.35 -24.32 -0.95
N ILE A 304 23.84 -25.11 0.01
CA ILE A 304 24.29 -24.65 1.30
C ILE A 304 25.80 -24.61 1.28
N ARG A 305 26.35 -23.42 1.48
CA ARG A 305 27.79 -23.24 1.64
C ARG A 305 28.13 -23.28 3.13
N ILE A 306 28.84 -24.32 3.54
CA ILE A 306 29.39 -24.50 4.88
C ILE A 306 30.85 -24.08 4.81
N GLU A 307 31.26 -23.15 5.67
CA GLU A 307 32.66 -22.75 5.83
C GLU A 307 33.08 -23.16 7.25
N PRO A 308 34.37 -23.43 7.51
CA PRO A 308 34.84 -23.88 8.83
C PRO A 308 34.41 -22.96 9.98
N ALA A 309 34.38 -21.65 9.75
CA ALA A 309 33.91 -20.63 10.70
C ALA A 309 32.44 -20.73 11.12
N TYR A 310 31.63 -21.40 10.30
CA TYR A 310 30.20 -21.56 10.50
C TYR A 310 29.86 -23.03 10.79
N GLY A 311 30.84 -23.78 11.31
CA GLY A 311 31.13 -25.22 11.14
C GLY A 311 30.02 -26.25 11.35
N ARG A 312 28.74 -25.93 11.48
CA ARG A 312 27.65 -26.92 11.51
C ARG A 312 26.34 -26.37 10.98
N GLN A 313 25.73 -27.10 10.04
CA GLN A 313 24.35 -26.87 9.57
C GLN A 313 23.43 -28.00 10.06
N ASN A 314 22.27 -27.65 10.61
CA ASN A 314 21.31 -28.59 11.21
C ASN A 314 20.02 -28.70 10.38
N PHE A 315 19.55 -29.92 10.15
CA PHE A 315 18.31 -30.26 9.44
C PHE A 315 17.41 -31.11 10.34
N PRO A 316 16.40 -30.52 10.99
CA PRO A 316 15.53 -31.25 11.90
C PRO A 316 14.48 -32.06 11.13
N PHE A 317 14.32 -33.34 11.49
CA PHE A 317 13.27 -34.22 10.99
C PHE A 317 12.65 -35.04 12.12
N SER A 318 11.38 -35.41 11.98
CA SER A 318 10.61 -36.07 13.03
C SER A 318 9.85 -37.27 12.48
N LEU A 319 9.59 -38.23 13.36
CA LEU A 319 8.80 -39.42 13.06
C LEU A 319 7.47 -39.36 13.79
N ARG A 320 6.42 -39.86 13.14
CA ARG A 320 5.14 -40.05 13.80
C ARG A 320 5.28 -41.08 14.91
N THR A 321 4.50 -40.91 15.97
CA THR A 321 4.46 -41.82 17.12
C THR A 321 4.00 -43.24 16.73
N ASP A 322 3.24 -43.37 15.63
CA ASP A 322 2.81 -44.65 15.06
C ASP A 322 3.77 -45.21 13.99
N GLU A 323 4.96 -44.65 13.83
CA GLU A 323 5.96 -45.08 12.83
C GLU A 323 7.27 -45.52 13.50
N VAL A 324 7.91 -46.52 12.90
CA VAL A 324 9.29 -46.88 13.22
C VAL A 324 10.09 -47.02 11.94
N VAL A 325 11.34 -46.55 11.94
CA VAL A 325 12.24 -46.68 10.79
C VAL A 325 12.85 -48.08 10.79
N VAL A 326 12.80 -48.73 9.63
CA VAL A 326 13.38 -50.05 9.38
C VAL A 326 14.69 -49.94 8.59
N LYS A 327 14.78 -48.95 7.68
CA LYS A 327 15.99 -48.63 6.93
C LYS A 327 16.09 -47.12 6.73
N ALA A 328 17.29 -46.55 6.85
CA ALA A 328 17.56 -45.15 6.59
C ALA A 328 18.80 -44.98 5.73
N GLU A 329 18.72 -44.10 4.73
CA GLU A 329 19.77 -43.88 3.75
C GLU A 329 19.82 -42.40 3.35
N LEU A 330 20.98 -41.78 3.45
CA LEU A 330 21.21 -40.39 3.06
C LEU A 330 22.06 -40.36 1.79
N SER A 331 21.49 -39.85 0.70
CA SER A 331 22.21 -39.54 -0.53
C SER A 331 22.64 -38.08 -0.51
N LEU A 332 23.91 -37.83 -0.20
CA LEU A 332 24.47 -36.49 -0.05
C LEU A 332 25.23 -36.09 -1.31
N LYS A 333 24.79 -35.01 -1.97
CA LYS A 333 25.49 -34.39 -3.10
C LYS A 333 26.25 -33.17 -2.59
N TYR A 334 27.55 -33.12 -2.85
CA TYR A 334 28.41 -32.09 -2.30
C TYR A 334 29.53 -31.66 -3.26
N SER A 335 30.12 -30.50 -3.01
CA SER A 335 31.33 -30.02 -3.66
C SER A 335 32.24 -29.42 -2.61
N LEU A 336 33.52 -29.81 -2.60
CA LEU A 336 34.53 -29.30 -1.67
C LEU A 336 35.45 -28.33 -2.39
N SER A 337 36.09 -27.44 -1.64
CA SER A 337 37.04 -26.47 -2.20
C SER A 337 38.36 -27.13 -2.62
N ALA A 338 39.14 -26.42 -3.44
CA ALA A 338 40.50 -26.86 -3.77
C ALA A 338 41.47 -26.80 -2.57
N ALA A 339 41.21 -25.95 -1.57
CA ALA A 339 42.04 -25.83 -0.37
C ALA A 339 41.87 -27.01 0.60
N ASP A 340 40.69 -27.66 0.57
CA ASP A 340 40.44 -28.90 1.32
C ASP A 340 41.32 -30.06 0.84
N ARG A 341 41.89 -29.97 -0.38
CA ARG A 341 42.83 -30.94 -0.96
C ARG A 341 44.17 -30.99 -0.22
N GLU A 342 44.58 -29.88 0.39
CA GLU A 342 45.91 -29.74 1.03
C GLU A 342 45.83 -29.81 2.57
N ASN A 343 44.68 -29.47 3.17
CA ASN A 343 44.54 -29.23 4.61
C ASN A 343 43.75 -30.31 5.40
N ILE A 344 43.43 -31.47 4.82
CA ILE A 344 42.75 -32.60 5.51
C ILE A 344 41.44 -32.18 6.21
N ASN A 345 40.65 -31.28 5.60
CA ASN A 345 39.37 -30.90 6.19
C ASN A 345 38.37 -32.06 6.09
N LEU A 346 37.62 -32.28 7.17
CA LEU A 346 36.73 -33.41 7.35
C LEU A 346 35.28 -32.94 7.30
N LEU A 347 34.56 -33.23 6.22
CA LEU A 347 33.11 -33.06 6.21
C LEU A 347 32.47 -34.23 6.97
N LYS A 348 32.03 -33.95 8.19
CA LYS A 348 31.32 -34.88 9.07
C LYS A 348 29.83 -34.80 8.83
N VAL A 349 29.20 -35.96 8.71
CA VAL A 349 27.75 -36.13 8.76
C VAL A 349 27.43 -36.69 10.13
N LEU A 350 26.54 -36.02 10.86
CA LEU A 350 26.09 -36.43 12.18
C LEU A 350 24.58 -36.65 12.17
N VAL A 351 24.11 -37.60 12.96
CA VAL A 351 22.70 -37.77 13.29
C VAL A 351 22.58 -37.75 14.80
N ASN A 352 21.79 -36.82 15.33
CA ASN A 352 21.60 -36.65 16.78
C ASN A 352 22.93 -36.49 17.53
N ASP A 353 23.80 -35.61 17.01
CA ASP A 353 25.16 -35.34 17.50
C ASP A 353 26.15 -36.52 17.45
N GLU A 354 25.77 -37.66 16.87
CA GLU A 354 26.67 -38.80 16.65
C GLU A 354 27.20 -38.81 15.21
N VAL A 355 28.54 -38.91 15.05
CA VAL A 355 29.19 -38.92 13.73
C VAL A 355 28.91 -40.26 13.03
N VAL A 356 28.13 -40.21 11.94
CA VAL A 356 27.78 -41.39 11.14
C VAL A 356 28.72 -41.63 9.98
N LYS A 357 29.30 -40.56 9.42
CA LYS A 357 30.24 -40.64 8.30
C LYS A 357 31.16 -39.43 8.28
N THR A 358 32.43 -39.67 7.97
CA THR A 358 33.39 -38.61 7.63
C THR A 358 33.77 -38.74 6.16
N ILE A 359 33.61 -37.67 5.39
CA ILE A 359 33.93 -37.58 3.97
C ILE A 359 35.30 -36.93 3.84
N THR A 360 36.24 -37.63 3.20
CA THR A 360 37.61 -37.15 2.98
C THR A 360 37.88 -36.86 1.50
N PRO A 361 38.64 -35.80 1.17
CA PRO A 361 38.96 -35.41 -0.22
C PRO A 361 39.73 -36.47 -1.02
N GLU A 362 40.41 -37.40 -0.36
CA GLU A 362 41.25 -38.43 -1.00
C GLU A 362 40.44 -39.54 -1.71
N ASN A 363 39.16 -39.72 -1.34
CA ASN A 363 38.39 -40.91 -1.76
C ASN A 363 37.26 -40.63 -2.77
N GLU A 364 36.93 -39.37 -3.08
CA GLU A 364 35.74 -39.01 -3.89
C GLU A 364 35.96 -37.76 -4.79
N LYS A 365 35.04 -37.51 -5.74
CA LYS A 365 35.12 -36.38 -6.68
C LYS A 365 34.85 -35.05 -5.96
N ILE A 366 35.81 -34.11 -6.02
CA ILE A 366 35.80 -32.83 -5.28
C ILE A 366 34.80 -31.80 -5.86
N ASP A 367 34.69 -31.67 -7.19
CA ASP A 367 33.87 -30.62 -7.80
C ASP A 367 32.36 -30.96 -7.84
N GLN A 368 32.00 -32.25 -7.85
CA GLN A 368 30.62 -32.79 -7.84
C GLN A 368 30.61 -34.23 -7.28
N GLY A 369 30.74 -34.35 -5.97
CA GLY A 369 30.67 -35.60 -5.22
C GLY A 369 29.24 -36.03 -4.92
N SER A 370 29.01 -37.33 -4.83
CA SER A 370 27.75 -37.92 -4.35
C SER A 370 28.09 -39.16 -3.54
N VAL A 371 27.64 -39.21 -2.30
CA VAL A 371 27.85 -40.32 -1.38
C VAL A 371 26.53 -40.79 -0.79
N ASP A 372 26.32 -42.10 -0.81
CA ASP A 372 25.18 -42.72 -0.15
C ASP A 372 25.64 -43.29 1.20
N ILE A 373 24.99 -42.83 2.27
CA ILE A 373 25.34 -43.14 3.66
C ILE A 373 24.18 -43.93 4.26
N SER A 374 24.41 -45.20 4.57
CA SER A 374 23.43 -45.99 5.32
C SER A 374 23.45 -45.57 6.80
N LEU A 375 22.32 -45.10 7.29
CA LEU A 375 22.14 -44.67 8.67
C LEU A 375 21.57 -45.82 9.50
N ASN A 376 22.05 -45.98 10.73
CA ASN A 376 21.52 -46.99 11.64
C ASN A 376 20.10 -46.56 12.10
N PRO A 377 19.04 -47.35 11.81
CA PRO A 377 17.68 -47.01 12.24
C PRO A 377 17.53 -46.81 13.75
N LEU A 378 18.38 -47.46 14.57
CA LEU A 378 18.36 -47.34 16.03
C LEU A 378 18.81 -45.95 16.54
N MET A 379 19.48 -45.16 15.70
CA MET A 379 19.87 -43.78 16.03
C MET A 379 18.73 -42.80 15.80
N ILE A 380 17.64 -43.22 15.14
CA ILE A 380 16.53 -42.35 14.78
C ILE A 380 15.41 -42.53 15.81
N GLY A 381 15.19 -41.49 16.62
CA GLY A 381 14.09 -41.38 17.59
C GLY A 381 12.92 -40.54 17.07
N ASP A 382 12.18 -39.96 18.00
CA ASP A 382 10.99 -39.14 17.69
C ASP A 382 11.34 -37.79 17.03
N HIS A 383 12.35 -37.12 17.59
CA HIS A 383 12.91 -35.87 17.10
C HIS A 383 14.37 -36.11 16.75
N ASN A 384 14.74 -35.78 15.52
CA ASN A 384 16.06 -36.03 15.00
C ASN A 384 16.64 -34.79 14.34
N THR A 385 17.96 -34.68 14.39
CA THR A 385 18.71 -33.65 13.68
C THR A 385 19.77 -34.33 12.84
N LEU A 386 19.70 -34.13 11.53
CA LEU A 386 20.82 -34.40 10.63
C LEU A 386 21.72 -33.16 10.62
N SER A 387 22.98 -33.30 10.98
CA SER A 387 23.94 -32.20 11.00
C SER A 387 25.07 -32.44 10.01
N LEU A 388 25.46 -31.40 9.29
CA LEU A 388 26.62 -31.39 8.40
C LEU A 388 27.63 -30.42 8.97
N GLU A 389 28.81 -30.92 9.32
CA GLU A 389 29.87 -30.16 9.97
C GLU A 389 31.14 -30.23 9.15
N LEU A 390 31.72 -29.07 8.83
CA LEU A 390 32.99 -28.98 8.15
C LEU A 390 34.05 -28.64 9.19
N ASP A 391 34.83 -29.63 9.58
CA ASP A 391 35.88 -29.47 10.58
C ASP A 391 37.23 -29.14 9.91
N HIS A 392 38.01 -28.28 10.57
CA HIS A 392 39.32 -27.84 10.11
C HIS A 392 40.42 -28.33 11.06
N ASP A 393 41.30 -29.20 10.57
CA ASP A 393 42.49 -29.64 11.32
C ASP A 393 43.65 -28.69 11.01
N SER A 394 43.78 -27.61 11.78
CA SER A 394 44.85 -26.62 11.59
C SER A 394 46.14 -27.07 12.28
N GLY A 395 47.01 -27.76 11.55
CA GLY A 395 48.43 -27.82 11.88
C GLY A 395 49.11 -26.47 11.63
N GLU A 396 49.26 -25.66 12.69
CA GLU A 396 50.24 -24.57 12.84
C GLU A 396 50.06 -23.19 12.14
N ALA A 397 48.89 -22.79 11.61
CA ALA A 397 48.71 -21.40 11.12
C ALA A 397 47.42 -20.73 11.62
N CYS A 398 47.59 -19.52 12.17
CA CYS A 398 46.50 -18.59 12.52
C CYS A 398 45.73 -18.21 11.26
N PHE A 399 44.56 -18.80 11.06
CA PHE A 399 43.78 -18.66 9.86
C PHE A 399 42.60 -17.73 10.07
N ASP A 400 42.16 -17.05 9.02
CA ASP A 400 40.98 -16.19 9.05
C ASP A 400 39.72 -17.03 8.78
N PRO A 401 38.88 -17.31 9.79
CA PRO A 401 37.65 -18.09 9.60
C PRO A 401 36.74 -17.56 8.48
N TYR A 402 36.71 -16.23 8.27
CA TYR A 402 35.80 -15.57 7.33
C TYR A 402 36.41 -15.36 5.94
N GLU A 403 37.71 -15.65 5.77
CA GLU A 403 38.42 -15.67 4.49
C GLU A 403 39.01 -17.06 4.22
N SER A 404 38.27 -18.08 4.64
CA SER A 404 38.66 -19.46 4.42
C SER A 404 38.62 -19.83 2.94
N PRO A 405 39.73 -20.23 2.29
CA PRO A 405 39.64 -20.83 0.97
C PRO A 405 38.97 -22.22 1.02
N SER A 406 38.75 -22.75 2.24
CA SER A 406 38.05 -24.01 2.53
C SER A 406 36.56 -23.81 2.71
N TRP A 407 35.77 -24.59 1.98
CA TRP A 407 34.31 -24.55 1.99
C TRP A 407 33.74 -25.85 1.43
N ALA A 408 32.55 -26.22 1.90
CA ALA A 408 31.75 -27.32 1.35
C ALA A 408 30.41 -26.76 0.87
N VAL A 409 30.07 -26.99 -0.40
CA VAL A 409 28.73 -26.71 -0.94
C VAL A 409 27.93 -28.01 -0.95
N ILE A 410 26.84 -28.05 -0.18
CA ILE A 410 25.91 -29.18 -0.15
C ILE A 410 24.71 -28.83 -1.03
N SER A 411 24.37 -29.72 -1.96
CA SER A 411 23.20 -29.47 -2.79
C SER A 411 21.92 -29.66 -2.00
N ASN A 412 20.96 -28.76 -2.16
CA ASN A 412 19.62 -28.91 -1.58
C ASN A 412 18.84 -30.11 -2.14
N GLN A 413 19.29 -30.67 -3.27
CA GLN A 413 18.80 -31.90 -3.88
C GLN A 413 19.37 -33.19 -3.24
N SER A 414 20.10 -33.08 -2.13
CA SER A 414 20.47 -34.24 -1.31
C SER A 414 19.23 -34.79 -0.61
N VAL A 415 19.18 -36.10 -0.39
CA VAL A 415 17.94 -36.81 -0.06
C VAL A 415 18.14 -37.80 1.08
N LEU A 416 17.32 -37.68 2.13
CA LEU A 416 17.17 -38.65 3.20
C LEU A 416 15.97 -39.57 2.91
N THR A 417 16.24 -40.86 2.68
CA THR A 417 15.21 -41.88 2.47
C THR A 417 15.04 -42.71 3.73
N LEU A 418 13.82 -42.76 4.26
CA LEU A 418 13.40 -43.54 5.42
C LEU A 418 12.37 -44.58 4.99
N GLU A 419 12.70 -45.85 5.13
CA GLU A 419 11.73 -46.96 5.01
C GLU A 419 11.09 -47.17 6.37
N LYS A 420 9.78 -46.95 6.45
CA LYS A 420 9.03 -46.92 7.70
C LYS A 420 7.99 -48.03 7.77
N LYS A 421 7.76 -48.52 8.99
CA LYS A 421 6.70 -49.46 9.31
C LYS A 421 5.75 -48.84 10.33
N HIS A 422 4.45 -48.94 10.06
CA HIS A 422 3.43 -48.47 10.99
C HIS A 422 3.15 -49.48 12.11
N LEU A 423 3.03 -48.96 13.33
CA LEU A 423 2.71 -49.68 14.55
C LEU A 423 1.19 -49.81 14.74
N ILE A 424 0.76 -50.85 15.43
CA ILE A 424 -0.64 -51.01 15.86
C ILE A 424 -0.77 -50.35 17.23
N LEU A 425 -1.48 -49.23 17.28
CA LEU A 425 -1.77 -48.56 18.55
C LEU A 425 -2.90 -49.26 19.31
N PRO A 426 -2.91 -49.24 20.66
CA PRO A 426 -4.05 -49.68 21.45
C PRO A 426 -5.25 -48.74 21.27
N ASN A 427 -6.46 -49.22 21.58
CA ASN A 427 -7.65 -48.37 21.60
C ASN A 427 -7.77 -47.70 22.98
N GLU A 428 -7.06 -46.59 23.19
CA GLU A 428 -7.08 -45.84 24.44
C GLU A 428 -7.40 -44.36 24.20
N LEU A 429 -8.48 -43.86 24.80
CA LEU A 429 -8.94 -42.48 24.62
C LEU A 429 -8.01 -41.44 25.29
N ASN A 430 -7.25 -41.83 26.32
CA ASN A 430 -6.30 -40.93 26.98
C ASN A 430 -5.09 -40.56 26.10
N GLN A 431 -4.91 -41.25 24.97
CA GLN A 431 -3.87 -40.94 23.98
C GLN A 431 -4.32 -39.89 22.97
N LEU A 432 -5.59 -39.46 23.00
CA LEU A 432 -6.08 -38.43 22.09
C LEU A 432 -5.28 -37.13 22.24
N PRO A 433 -4.94 -36.46 21.12
CA PRO A 433 -5.51 -36.65 19.79
C PRO A 433 -4.81 -37.71 18.89
N LEU A 434 -3.86 -38.50 19.39
CA LEU A 434 -3.23 -39.57 18.60
C LEU A 434 -4.26 -40.68 18.26
N PRO A 435 -4.15 -41.34 17.09
CA PRO A 435 -3.26 -41.03 15.96
C PRO A 435 -3.82 -40.01 14.96
N PHE A 436 -5.01 -39.45 15.23
CA PHE A 436 -5.73 -38.54 14.32
C PHE A 436 -5.00 -37.22 14.09
N PHE A 437 -4.31 -36.73 15.12
CA PHE A 437 -3.34 -35.65 15.03
C PHE A 437 -2.09 -36.05 15.81
N ASP A 438 -0.93 -35.89 15.18
CA ASP A 438 0.40 -36.10 15.77
C ASP A 438 1.22 -34.84 15.51
N ASP A 439 1.70 -34.19 16.58
CA ASP A 439 2.48 -32.96 16.52
C ASP A 439 3.83 -33.14 15.80
N LYS A 440 4.37 -34.37 15.81
CA LYS A 440 5.62 -34.73 15.13
C LYS A 440 5.46 -34.87 13.62
N ASP A 441 4.24 -34.95 13.10
CA ASP A 441 4.00 -34.97 11.66
C ASP A 441 4.04 -33.55 11.10
N LYS A 442 4.87 -33.32 10.08
CA LYS A 442 5.04 -32.02 9.42
C LYS A 442 4.11 -31.82 8.22
N ASN A 443 3.51 -32.90 7.69
CA ASN A 443 2.62 -32.82 6.54
C ASN A 443 1.27 -32.20 6.90
N GLN A 444 0.61 -31.53 5.95
CA GLN A 444 -0.75 -31.00 6.14
C GLN A 444 -1.69 -32.09 6.68
N LEU A 445 -2.47 -31.77 7.71
CA LEU A 445 -3.41 -32.72 8.30
C LEU A 445 -4.55 -33.02 7.33
N ASN A 446 -4.70 -34.29 6.94
CA ASN A 446 -5.85 -34.76 6.16
C ASN A 446 -6.64 -35.79 6.99
N LEU A 447 -7.78 -35.37 7.54
CA LEU A 447 -8.58 -36.21 8.45
C LEU A 447 -10.03 -36.35 7.94
N PRO A 448 -10.41 -37.51 7.40
CA PRO A 448 -11.78 -37.76 6.97
C PRO A 448 -12.83 -37.78 8.08
N PHE A 449 -13.99 -37.20 7.79
CA PHE A 449 -15.18 -37.16 8.63
C PHE A 449 -16.29 -37.97 7.95
N VAL A 450 -16.86 -38.93 8.66
CA VAL A 450 -17.77 -39.93 8.09
C VAL A 450 -19.16 -39.80 8.70
N PHE A 451 -20.17 -39.81 7.84
CA PHE A 451 -21.58 -39.79 8.21
C PHE A 451 -22.29 -41.00 7.56
N GLY A 452 -23.28 -41.59 8.23
CA GLY A 452 -24.03 -42.73 7.65
C GLY A 452 -24.92 -42.35 6.46
N GLN A 453 -25.37 -41.10 6.41
CA GLN A 453 -26.16 -40.48 5.35
C GLN A 453 -25.91 -38.95 5.37
N VAL A 454 -26.70 -38.18 4.61
CA VAL A 454 -26.63 -36.72 4.62
C VAL A 454 -26.88 -36.20 6.05
N PRO A 455 -25.94 -35.46 6.65
CA PRO A 455 -26.07 -34.97 8.03
C PRO A 455 -27.13 -33.87 8.14
N ASP A 456 -27.81 -33.80 9.28
CA ASP A 456 -28.63 -32.66 9.63
C ASP A 456 -27.77 -31.49 10.16
N ASN A 457 -28.40 -30.32 10.37
CA ASN A 457 -27.68 -29.12 10.79
C ASN A 457 -27.02 -29.27 12.16
N GLU A 458 -27.67 -29.94 13.12
CA GLU A 458 -27.11 -30.13 14.47
C GLU A 458 -25.91 -31.08 14.45
N LEU A 459 -25.94 -32.10 13.59
CA LEU A 459 -24.83 -33.01 13.39
C LEU A 459 -23.64 -32.30 12.71
N LEU A 460 -23.93 -31.40 11.77
CA LEU A 460 -22.92 -30.51 11.19
C LEU A 460 -22.29 -29.60 12.26
N GLU A 461 -23.08 -29.00 13.15
CA GLU A 461 -22.56 -28.25 14.30
C GLU A 461 -21.67 -29.11 15.21
N ALA A 462 -22.05 -30.35 15.50
CA ALA A 462 -21.23 -31.28 16.28
C ALA A 462 -19.89 -31.58 15.59
N SER A 463 -19.91 -31.74 14.26
CA SER A 463 -18.69 -31.97 13.49
C SER A 463 -17.78 -30.75 13.41
N ALA A 464 -18.33 -29.53 13.37
CA ALA A 464 -17.57 -28.28 13.40
C ALA A 464 -16.80 -28.10 14.71
N ILE A 465 -17.30 -28.60 15.84
CA ILE A 465 -16.58 -28.60 17.12
C ILE A 465 -15.26 -29.38 16.98
N ILE A 466 -15.31 -30.58 16.42
CA ILE A 466 -14.11 -31.43 16.28
C ILE A 466 -13.17 -30.89 15.19
N SER A 467 -13.70 -30.43 14.06
CA SER A 467 -12.86 -29.91 12.97
C SER A 467 -12.18 -28.60 13.35
N SER A 468 -12.86 -27.69 14.08
CA SER A 468 -12.24 -26.47 14.60
C SER A 468 -11.17 -26.76 15.66
N TRP A 469 -11.38 -27.75 16.54
CA TRP A 469 -10.34 -28.21 17.47
C TRP A 469 -9.10 -28.74 16.74
N MET A 470 -9.29 -29.66 15.79
CA MET A 470 -8.19 -30.23 14.99
C MET A 470 -7.48 -29.16 14.13
N GLY A 471 -8.23 -28.21 13.57
CA GLY A 471 -7.67 -27.06 12.84
C GLY A 471 -6.87 -26.11 13.73
N GLY A 472 -7.30 -25.93 14.98
CA GLY A 472 -6.54 -25.22 16.02
C GLY A 472 -5.21 -25.91 16.34
N LEU A 473 -5.22 -27.24 16.52
CA LEU A 473 -3.99 -28.03 16.74
C LEU A 473 -3.04 -27.99 15.54
N ALA A 474 -3.57 -28.04 14.32
CA ALA A 474 -2.78 -28.01 13.08
C ALA A 474 -2.48 -26.58 12.59
N SER A 475 -2.46 -25.56 13.47
CA SER A 475 -2.42 -24.17 13.05
C SER A 475 -1.17 -23.75 12.26
N TYR A 476 -0.06 -24.47 12.46
CA TYR A 476 1.25 -24.23 11.83
C TYR A 476 1.42 -24.91 10.46
N ARG A 477 0.59 -25.90 10.13
CA ARG A 477 0.69 -26.71 8.89
C ARG A 477 -0.60 -26.81 8.08
N GLY A 478 -1.71 -26.33 8.62
CA GLY A 478 -3.03 -26.41 8.01
C GLY A 478 -3.68 -27.80 8.13
N ALA A 479 -4.98 -27.83 7.88
CA ALA A 479 -5.78 -29.04 7.91
C ALA A 479 -6.91 -29.01 6.88
N VAL A 480 -7.18 -30.17 6.29
CA VAL A 480 -8.30 -30.44 5.38
C VAL A 480 -9.11 -31.60 5.95
N PHE A 481 -10.44 -31.48 5.89
CA PHE A 481 -11.36 -32.46 6.46
C PHE A 481 -12.34 -32.98 5.39
N PRO A 482 -11.95 -34.01 4.60
CA PRO A 482 -12.85 -34.61 3.62
C PRO A 482 -14.08 -35.23 4.31
N ALA A 483 -15.26 -35.05 3.73
CA ALA A 483 -16.49 -35.64 4.21
C ALA A 483 -16.88 -36.85 3.36
N TYR A 484 -17.29 -37.93 4.01
CA TYR A 484 -17.71 -39.17 3.37
C TYR A 484 -19.11 -39.60 3.86
N PHE A 485 -19.97 -40.00 2.93
CA PHE A 485 -21.29 -40.55 3.22
C PHE A 485 -21.27 -42.07 3.02
N ASN A 486 -21.42 -42.80 4.12
CA ASN A 486 -21.44 -44.25 4.17
C ASN A 486 -20.21 -44.92 3.51
N HIS A 487 -19.09 -44.23 3.49
CA HIS A 487 -17.82 -44.71 2.93
C HIS A 487 -16.76 -44.77 4.03
N LEU A 488 -15.97 -45.85 4.02
CA LEU A 488 -14.94 -46.11 5.01
C LEU A 488 -13.63 -45.42 4.59
N PRO A 489 -12.98 -44.62 5.46
CA PRO A 489 -11.74 -43.91 5.11
C PRO A 489 -10.56 -44.88 5.03
N GLU A 490 -9.45 -44.52 4.39
CA GLU A 490 -8.34 -45.48 4.17
C GLU A 490 -7.59 -45.92 5.45
N LYS A 491 -7.45 -45.01 6.43
CA LYS A 491 -6.64 -45.24 7.64
C LYS A 491 -7.28 -44.68 8.91
N TYR A 492 -7.45 -43.36 8.99
CA TYR A 492 -8.02 -42.68 10.14
C TYR A 492 -9.29 -41.94 9.77
N GLY A 493 -10.23 -41.83 10.70
CA GLY A 493 -11.41 -40.98 10.50
C GLY A 493 -12.25 -40.80 11.75
N VAL A 494 -13.03 -39.71 11.76
CA VAL A 494 -14.01 -39.40 12.80
C VAL A 494 -15.40 -39.73 12.27
N VAL A 495 -16.16 -40.53 13.00
CA VAL A 495 -17.44 -41.08 12.55
C VAL A 495 -18.55 -40.57 13.46
N PHE A 496 -19.56 -39.91 12.89
CA PHE A 496 -20.68 -39.33 13.63
C PHE A 496 -21.90 -40.24 13.53
N ILE A 497 -22.40 -40.71 14.67
CA ILE A 497 -23.39 -41.78 14.72
C ILE A 497 -24.64 -41.36 15.50
N THR A 498 -25.79 -41.53 14.85
CA THR A 498 -27.11 -41.56 15.49
C THR A 498 -27.88 -42.78 14.99
N PRO A 499 -28.97 -43.20 15.65
CA PRO A 499 -29.81 -44.30 15.14
C PRO A 499 -30.34 -44.05 13.72
N GLN A 500 -30.51 -42.79 13.32
CA GLN A 500 -30.94 -42.41 11.96
C GLN A 500 -29.76 -42.29 10.99
N ASN A 501 -28.53 -42.07 11.47
CA ASN A 501 -27.31 -41.83 10.69
C ASN A 501 -26.25 -42.93 10.90
N LEU A 502 -26.66 -44.19 11.06
CA LEU A 502 -25.73 -45.30 11.30
C LEU A 502 -25.12 -45.80 9.97
N PRO A 503 -23.78 -45.79 9.81
CA PRO A 503 -23.15 -46.36 8.63
C PRO A 503 -23.42 -47.86 8.50
N VAL A 504 -23.58 -48.35 7.27
CA VAL A 504 -23.96 -49.75 6.97
C VAL A 504 -22.94 -50.76 7.50
N TRP A 505 -21.67 -50.38 7.54
CA TRP A 505 -20.56 -51.21 8.03
C TRP A 505 -20.42 -51.25 9.56
N LEU A 506 -21.21 -50.47 10.32
CA LEU A 506 -21.31 -50.51 11.79
C LEU A 506 -22.61 -51.17 12.30
N ASN A 507 -23.26 -51.98 11.45
CA ASN A 507 -24.55 -52.56 11.77
C ASN A 507 -24.49 -53.41 13.07
N GLY A 508 -25.38 -53.13 14.03
CA GLY A 508 -25.47 -53.84 15.31
C GLY A 508 -24.95 -53.11 16.56
N SER A 509 -24.44 -51.87 16.44
CA SER A 509 -24.01 -51.06 17.60
C SER A 509 -25.19 -50.50 18.39
N GLU A 510 -25.28 -50.81 19.69
CA GLU A 510 -26.27 -50.20 20.60
C GLU A 510 -25.84 -48.78 21.02
N ILE A 511 -26.67 -47.78 20.71
CA ILE A 511 -26.43 -46.37 21.02
C ILE A 511 -27.23 -45.98 22.28
N ASN A 512 -26.56 -45.99 23.43
CA ASN A 512 -27.20 -45.82 24.74
C ASN A 512 -27.19 -44.38 25.30
N GLY A 513 -26.51 -43.44 24.63
CA GLY A 513 -26.41 -42.03 25.02
C GLY A 513 -25.21 -41.33 24.38
N PRO A 514 -24.86 -40.11 24.80
CA PRO A 514 -23.67 -39.41 24.31
C PRO A 514 -22.42 -40.21 24.68
N THR A 515 -21.71 -40.73 23.68
CA THR A 515 -20.62 -41.70 23.88
C THR A 515 -19.49 -41.45 22.89
N ILE A 516 -18.25 -41.56 23.38
CA ILE A 516 -17.03 -41.51 22.57
C ILE A 516 -16.42 -42.90 22.61
N GLU A 517 -16.09 -43.46 21.45
CA GLU A 517 -15.52 -44.80 21.35
C GLU A 517 -14.43 -44.85 20.29
N LEU A 518 -13.30 -45.45 20.63
CA LEU A 518 -12.19 -45.67 19.72
C LEU A 518 -12.18 -47.14 19.29
N ILE A 519 -12.31 -47.38 17.98
CA ILE A 519 -12.28 -48.72 17.40
C ILE A 519 -11.11 -48.87 16.43
N THR A 520 -10.66 -50.12 16.23
CA THR A 520 -9.73 -50.44 15.15
C THR A 520 -10.48 -50.44 13.83
N HIS A 521 -9.84 -49.92 12.79
CA HIS A 521 -10.43 -49.85 11.46
C HIS A 521 -10.75 -51.27 10.92
N PRO A 522 -11.98 -51.55 10.43
CA PRO A 522 -12.41 -52.90 10.06
C PRO A 522 -11.55 -53.59 9.00
N GLU A 523 -11.08 -52.84 8.00
CA GLU A 523 -10.31 -53.36 6.87
C GLU A 523 -8.78 -53.12 7.02
N ASN A 524 -8.35 -52.41 8.07
CA ASN A 524 -6.96 -51.98 8.25
C ASN A 524 -6.57 -52.06 9.74
N PRO A 525 -5.84 -53.08 10.20
CA PRO A 525 -5.54 -53.25 11.62
C PRO A 525 -4.68 -52.12 12.23
N ARG A 526 -4.04 -51.30 11.39
CA ARG A 526 -3.24 -50.13 11.80
C ARG A 526 -4.03 -48.82 11.77
N GLY A 527 -5.20 -48.83 11.14
CA GLY A 527 -6.13 -47.70 11.12
C GLY A 527 -6.98 -47.63 12.40
N LYS A 528 -7.48 -46.44 12.70
CA LYS A 528 -8.33 -46.16 13.86
C LYS A 528 -9.52 -45.29 13.47
N LEU A 529 -10.68 -45.56 14.06
CA LEU A 529 -11.88 -44.76 13.87
C LEU A 529 -12.36 -44.23 15.22
N LEU A 530 -12.56 -42.92 15.31
CA LEU A 530 -13.14 -42.26 16.47
C LEU A 530 -14.64 -42.13 16.27
N LEU A 531 -15.42 -42.91 16.99
CA LEU A 531 -16.88 -42.88 16.94
C LEU A 531 -17.41 -41.87 17.96
N VAL A 532 -18.21 -40.91 17.49
CA VAL A 532 -18.90 -39.92 18.30
C VAL A 532 -20.40 -40.17 18.16
N GLN A 533 -21.01 -40.64 19.23
CA GLN A 533 -22.32 -41.30 19.20
C GLN A 533 -23.32 -40.60 20.11
N GLY A 534 -24.60 -40.64 19.74
CA GLY A 534 -25.71 -40.13 20.56
C GLY A 534 -27.07 -40.57 20.03
N LYS A 535 -28.11 -40.57 20.87
CA LYS A 535 -29.48 -40.94 20.46
C LYS A 535 -30.08 -39.96 19.45
N ASN A 536 -29.57 -38.74 19.43
CA ASN A 536 -29.91 -37.66 18.51
C ASN A 536 -28.67 -36.78 18.29
N SER A 537 -28.76 -35.86 17.33
CA SER A 537 -27.68 -34.94 16.97
C SER A 537 -27.25 -34.03 18.11
N THR A 538 -28.18 -33.64 18.99
CA THR A 538 -27.87 -32.87 20.22
C THR A 538 -26.95 -33.64 21.18
N GLU A 539 -27.20 -34.94 21.40
CA GLU A 539 -26.32 -35.79 22.22
C GLU A 539 -24.95 -35.99 21.55
N VAL A 540 -24.88 -36.11 20.22
CA VAL A 540 -23.61 -36.16 19.49
C VAL A 540 -22.82 -34.85 19.69
N LYS A 541 -23.49 -33.69 19.69
CA LYS A 541 -22.87 -32.39 19.99
C LYS A 541 -22.29 -32.33 21.41
N LEU A 542 -22.98 -32.89 22.40
CA LEU A 542 -22.47 -33.01 23.77
C LEU A 542 -21.24 -33.95 23.84
N ALA A 543 -21.27 -35.07 23.12
CA ALA A 543 -20.13 -35.99 23.04
C ALA A 543 -18.91 -35.32 22.36
N ALA A 544 -19.13 -34.57 21.27
CA ALA A 544 -18.08 -33.78 20.62
C ALA A 544 -17.50 -32.71 21.57
N GLN A 545 -18.34 -32.04 22.37
CA GLN A 545 -17.89 -31.06 23.33
C GLN A 545 -17.06 -31.68 24.47
N ALA A 546 -17.49 -32.83 24.99
CA ALA A 546 -16.73 -33.58 26.02
C ALA A 546 -15.39 -34.06 25.48
N LEU A 547 -15.34 -34.54 24.23
CA LEU A 547 -14.09 -34.94 23.56
C LEU A 547 -13.06 -33.82 23.59
N VAL A 548 -13.46 -32.60 23.25
CA VAL A 548 -12.53 -31.46 23.15
C VAL A 548 -12.17 -30.88 24.51
N SER A 549 -13.08 -30.91 25.49
CA SER A 549 -12.83 -30.32 26.82
C SER A 549 -12.17 -31.29 27.81
N GLU A 550 -12.46 -32.58 27.72
CA GLU A 550 -12.00 -33.61 28.66
C GLU A 550 -11.03 -34.62 28.03
N GLY A 551 -10.66 -34.48 26.75
CA GLY A 551 -9.99 -35.51 25.95
C GLY A 551 -8.86 -36.29 26.65
N ARG A 552 -7.94 -35.60 27.35
CA ARG A 552 -6.82 -36.25 28.07
C ARG A 552 -7.23 -36.99 29.35
N ASN A 553 -8.42 -36.70 29.88
CA ASN A 553 -8.99 -37.32 31.08
C ASN A 553 -9.91 -38.50 30.75
N LEU A 554 -10.20 -38.77 29.47
CA LEU A 554 -10.99 -39.92 29.03
C LEU A 554 -10.14 -41.19 29.12
N ALA A 555 -10.63 -42.24 29.78
CA ALA A 555 -9.89 -43.50 29.96
C ALA A 555 -10.59 -44.70 29.32
N GLY A 556 -9.81 -45.66 28.83
CA GLY A 556 -10.31 -46.85 28.13
C GLY A 556 -10.65 -46.59 26.67
N ASN A 557 -11.27 -47.58 26.02
CA ASN A 557 -11.65 -47.52 24.61
C ASN A 557 -13.03 -46.87 24.37
N LYS A 558 -13.88 -46.77 25.40
CA LYS A 558 -15.26 -46.28 25.31
C LYS A 558 -15.67 -45.53 26.57
N VAL A 559 -16.18 -44.31 26.43
CA VAL A 559 -16.66 -43.47 27.53
C VAL A 559 -18.03 -42.91 27.20
N SER A 560 -18.99 -43.09 28.11
CA SER A 560 -20.27 -42.38 28.09
C SER A 560 -20.15 -41.06 28.85
N VAL A 561 -20.57 -39.98 28.21
CA VAL A 561 -20.45 -38.61 28.72
C VAL A 561 -21.62 -38.32 29.65
N VAL A 562 -21.34 -37.82 30.85
CA VAL A 562 -22.36 -37.48 31.86
C VAL A 562 -22.09 -36.08 32.41
N GLY A 563 -23.11 -35.22 32.41
CA GLY A 563 -23.01 -33.89 33.03
C GLY A 563 -22.31 -32.81 32.19
N GLN A 564 -21.93 -33.10 30.94
CA GLN A 564 -21.34 -32.11 30.03
C GLN A 564 -22.36 -31.05 29.61
N SER A 565 -21.94 -29.79 29.61
CA SER A 565 -22.68 -28.68 29.00
C SER A 565 -21.86 -28.00 27.91
N ILE A 566 -22.56 -27.32 27.00
CA ILE A 566 -21.93 -26.39 26.06
C ILE A 566 -21.41 -25.19 26.86
N PRO A 567 -20.16 -24.72 26.64
CA PRO A 567 -19.61 -23.56 27.32
C PRO A 567 -20.47 -22.30 27.17
N GLU A 568 -20.30 -21.30 28.05
CA GLU A 568 -20.95 -20.00 27.87
C GLU A 568 -20.43 -19.27 26.63
N LYS A 569 -21.26 -18.37 26.08
CA LYS A 569 -20.91 -17.59 24.89
C LYS A 569 -19.77 -16.63 25.19
N ARG A 570 -18.81 -16.57 24.28
CA ARG A 570 -17.62 -15.74 24.37
C ARG A 570 -17.86 -14.26 24.08
N GLN A 571 -16.91 -13.41 24.46
CA GLN A 571 -16.93 -11.96 24.23
C GLN A 571 -16.26 -11.62 22.90
N PRO A 572 -16.50 -10.44 22.31
CA PRO A 572 -15.78 -10.05 21.10
C PRO A 572 -14.27 -9.86 21.40
N TYR A 573 -13.42 -10.30 20.48
CA TYR A 573 -11.95 -10.19 20.53
C TYR A 573 -11.26 -10.97 21.67
N ASP A 574 -11.91 -11.99 22.24
CA ASP A 574 -11.37 -12.85 23.31
C ASP A 574 -10.74 -14.16 22.79
N ALA A 575 -10.39 -14.20 21.51
CA ALA A 575 -9.80 -15.37 20.87
C ALA A 575 -8.44 -15.73 21.49
N PRO A 576 -8.22 -16.97 21.96
CA PRO A 576 -6.97 -17.40 22.61
C PRO A 576 -5.73 -17.23 21.74
N ALA A 577 -5.86 -17.40 20.42
CA ALA A 577 -4.74 -17.21 19.50
C ALA A 577 -4.46 -15.73 19.19
N TRP A 578 -5.33 -14.79 19.57
CA TRP A 578 -5.11 -13.36 19.35
C TRP A 578 -4.50 -12.73 20.59
N LEU A 579 -3.52 -11.85 20.38
CA LEU A 579 -3.01 -11.00 21.44
C LEU A 579 -4.13 -10.10 21.99
N PRO A 580 -4.29 -10.04 23.32
CA PRO A 580 -5.18 -9.08 23.95
C PRO A 580 -4.85 -7.63 23.56
N THR A 581 -5.85 -6.88 23.09
CA THR A 581 -5.71 -5.49 22.62
C THR A 581 -6.21 -4.46 23.64
N HIS A 582 -6.30 -4.83 24.91
CA HIS A 582 -6.77 -3.95 26.00
C HIS A 582 -5.72 -3.72 27.10
N ARG A 583 -4.56 -4.37 27.00
CA ARG A 583 -3.43 -4.26 27.94
C ARG A 583 -2.11 -4.63 27.25
N ALA A 584 -1.00 -4.36 27.92
CA ALA A 584 0.29 -4.94 27.57
C ALA A 584 0.32 -6.45 27.86
N VAL A 585 1.02 -7.19 27.00
CA VAL A 585 1.12 -8.66 27.01
C VAL A 585 2.58 -9.07 27.14
N TYR A 586 2.85 -10.05 28.00
CA TYR A 586 4.20 -10.61 28.18
C TYR A 586 4.54 -11.62 27.08
N LEU A 587 5.81 -11.75 26.71
CA LEU A 587 6.25 -12.78 25.75
C LEU A 587 6.06 -14.19 26.31
N SER A 588 6.16 -14.38 27.63
CA SER A 588 5.87 -15.65 28.30
C SER A 588 4.41 -16.10 28.19
N GLU A 589 3.49 -15.22 27.74
CA GLU A 589 2.12 -15.61 27.41
C GLU A 589 1.99 -16.23 26.00
N LEU A 590 3.02 -16.10 25.15
CA LEU A 590 3.03 -16.56 23.76
C LEU A 590 3.91 -17.78 23.52
N ILE A 591 5.04 -17.85 24.23
CA ILE A 591 6.04 -18.90 24.12
C ILE A 591 6.47 -19.31 25.52
N ASP A 592 6.70 -20.60 25.74
CA ASP A 592 7.15 -21.10 27.04
C ASP A 592 8.57 -20.57 27.33
N ASP A 593 8.87 -20.29 28.60
CA ASP A 593 10.18 -19.81 29.02
C ASP A 593 11.28 -20.85 28.77
N GLU A 594 10.92 -22.14 28.72
CA GLU A 594 11.82 -23.23 28.30
C GLU A 594 12.09 -23.24 26.79
N GLU A 595 11.17 -22.71 25.98
CA GLU A 595 11.29 -22.57 24.53
C GLU A 595 11.98 -21.27 24.10
N LEU A 596 12.09 -20.29 25.01
CA LEU A 596 12.98 -19.13 24.88
C LEU A 596 14.43 -19.59 25.03
N ARG A 597 14.93 -20.21 23.96
CA ARG A 597 16.28 -20.76 23.90
C ARG A 597 17.31 -19.65 23.96
N GLU A 598 18.46 -20.02 24.50
CA GLU A 598 19.66 -19.21 24.43
C GLU A 598 20.12 -19.10 22.98
N VAL A 599 20.05 -17.89 22.43
CA VAL A 599 20.60 -17.54 21.13
C VAL A 599 22.11 -17.51 21.28
N SER A 600 22.81 -18.25 20.44
CA SER A 600 24.26 -18.43 20.48
C SER A 600 24.81 -18.60 19.07
N HIS A 601 26.11 -18.83 18.94
CA HIS A 601 26.73 -19.11 17.64
C HIS A 601 26.02 -20.23 16.85
N ASN A 602 25.50 -21.25 17.54
CA ASN A 602 24.84 -22.43 16.97
C ASN A 602 23.33 -22.24 16.73
N VAL A 603 22.69 -21.33 17.47
CA VAL A 603 21.26 -21.01 17.35
C VAL A 603 21.16 -19.49 17.22
N ARG A 604 21.27 -18.99 15.99
CA ARG A 604 21.44 -17.55 15.74
C ARG A 604 20.15 -16.75 15.75
N GLU A 605 18.99 -17.40 15.72
CA GLU A 605 17.70 -16.74 15.74
C GLU A 605 16.74 -17.38 16.75
N GLN A 606 15.99 -16.54 17.46
CA GLN A 606 14.81 -16.91 18.22
C GLN A 606 13.57 -16.29 17.58
N LYS A 607 12.57 -17.11 17.29
CA LYS A 607 11.30 -16.69 16.68
C LYS A 607 10.19 -16.65 17.70
N VAL A 608 9.38 -15.59 17.67
CA VAL A 608 8.17 -15.44 18.48
C VAL A 608 7.01 -15.04 17.57
N SER A 609 6.13 -16.01 17.31
CA SER A 609 4.94 -15.81 16.49
C SER A 609 3.77 -15.27 17.32
N PHE A 610 3.02 -14.31 16.78
CA PHE A 610 1.82 -13.77 17.42
C PHE A 610 0.77 -13.36 16.39
N ARG A 611 -0.49 -13.22 16.85
CA ARG A 611 -1.60 -12.83 15.97
C ARG A 611 -2.37 -11.67 16.55
N LEU A 612 -2.97 -10.88 15.66
CA LEU A 612 -3.75 -9.71 16.02
C LEU A 612 -5.11 -9.73 15.32
N PRO A 613 -6.14 -9.13 15.94
CA PRO A 613 -7.40 -8.85 15.27
C PRO A 613 -7.15 -7.99 14.01
N PRO A 614 -7.73 -8.35 12.85
CA PRO A 614 -7.44 -7.68 11.57
C PRO A 614 -8.15 -6.32 11.41
N ASP A 615 -8.87 -5.86 12.43
CA ASP A 615 -9.57 -4.58 12.46
C ASP A 615 -8.88 -3.54 13.36
N LEU A 616 -7.66 -3.79 13.82
CA LEU A 616 -6.87 -2.76 14.49
C LEU A 616 -6.52 -1.62 13.52
N PHE A 617 -7.01 -0.43 13.83
CA PHE A 617 -6.88 0.73 12.96
C PHE A 617 -5.59 1.50 13.23
N GLN A 618 -4.64 1.40 12.28
CA GLN A 618 -3.28 1.94 12.42
C GLN A 618 -3.10 3.37 11.86
N TRP A 619 -4.06 3.91 11.09
CA TRP A 619 -3.88 5.16 10.36
C TRP A 619 -3.68 6.36 11.29
N GLY A 620 -2.51 7.00 11.21
CA GLY A 620 -2.17 8.17 12.03
C GLY A 620 -1.82 7.84 13.49
N SER A 621 -1.71 6.54 13.84
CA SER A 621 -1.31 6.08 15.17
C SER A 621 0.20 6.21 15.37
N LYS A 622 0.62 6.35 16.63
CA LYS A 622 2.04 6.26 17.02
C LYS A 622 2.50 4.81 16.99
N SER A 623 3.80 4.58 16.83
CA SER A 623 4.37 3.23 16.84
C SER A 623 4.05 2.46 18.12
N THR A 624 4.04 1.13 18.01
CA THR A 624 3.82 0.24 19.14
C THR A 624 5.13 0.01 19.88
N PRO A 625 5.22 0.30 21.20
CA PRO A 625 6.41 -0.03 21.97
C PRO A 625 6.51 -1.54 22.19
N LEU A 626 7.67 -2.10 21.92
CA LEU A 626 8.09 -3.44 22.29
C LEU A 626 9.25 -3.30 23.29
N ASN A 627 9.01 -3.60 24.56
CA ASN A 627 10.06 -3.55 25.59
C ASN A 627 10.67 -4.93 25.72
N VAL A 628 11.94 -5.07 25.39
CA VAL A 628 12.65 -6.35 25.45
C VAL A 628 13.61 -6.31 26.61
N LEU A 629 13.39 -7.23 27.55
CA LEU A 629 14.35 -7.58 28.57
C LEU A 629 15.11 -8.81 28.08
N PHE A 630 16.43 -8.77 28.18
CA PHE A 630 17.28 -9.88 27.75
C PHE A 630 18.51 -9.97 28.64
N GLN A 631 19.11 -11.15 28.68
CA GLN A 631 20.34 -11.45 29.36
C GLN A 631 21.38 -11.82 28.31
N HIS A 632 22.62 -11.38 28.45
CA HIS A 632 23.69 -11.80 27.55
C HIS A 632 25.00 -12.04 28.29
N THR A 633 25.87 -12.88 27.73
CA THR A 633 27.23 -13.06 28.27
C THR A 633 28.07 -11.82 28.00
N ILE A 634 29.13 -11.64 28.79
CA ILE A 634 30.13 -10.61 28.52
C ILE A 634 30.73 -10.88 27.14
N VAL A 635 30.67 -9.86 26.27
CA VAL A 635 31.23 -9.95 24.91
C VAL A 635 32.74 -9.98 25.01
N ASP A 636 33.34 -10.97 24.37
CA ASP A 636 34.79 -11.09 24.29
C ASP A 636 35.40 -9.88 23.55
N GLU A 637 36.54 -9.39 24.01
CA GLU A 637 37.18 -8.20 23.44
C GLU A 637 37.70 -8.41 22.01
N TYR A 638 37.81 -9.67 21.59
CA TYR A 638 38.12 -10.09 20.23
C TYR A 638 36.88 -10.20 19.33
N LEU A 639 35.67 -9.96 19.84
CA LEU A 639 34.41 -10.04 19.08
C LEU A 639 33.73 -8.67 18.92
N ILE A 640 33.06 -8.51 17.78
CA ILE A 640 32.01 -7.54 17.49
C ILE A 640 30.68 -8.30 17.56
N SER A 641 30.04 -8.28 18.72
CA SER A 641 28.77 -8.96 18.97
C SER A 641 27.62 -7.97 19.01
N GLY A 642 26.55 -8.27 18.31
CA GLY A 642 25.32 -7.48 18.37
C GLY A 642 24.12 -8.36 18.11
N GLY A 643 22.93 -7.84 18.43
CA GLY A 643 21.69 -8.45 17.98
C GLY A 643 20.98 -7.59 16.95
N SER A 644 19.99 -8.16 16.29
CA SER A 644 19.02 -7.42 15.49
C SER A 644 17.63 -7.97 15.71
N LEU A 645 16.66 -7.07 15.77
CA LEU A 645 15.24 -7.39 15.80
C LEU A 645 14.68 -7.26 14.39
N ARG A 646 13.94 -8.28 13.96
CA ARG A 646 13.14 -8.26 12.73
C ARG A 646 11.68 -8.54 13.05
N LEU A 647 10.80 -7.97 12.24
CA LEU A 647 9.37 -8.22 12.24
C LEU A 647 8.99 -8.67 10.84
N ASN A 648 8.48 -9.88 10.68
CA ASN A 648 8.09 -10.44 9.37
C ASN A 648 9.22 -10.35 8.33
N ASN A 649 10.43 -10.74 8.72
CA ASN A 649 11.69 -10.66 7.94
C ASN A 649 12.15 -9.23 7.61
N VAL A 650 11.47 -8.19 8.10
CA VAL A 650 11.86 -6.78 7.93
C VAL A 650 12.68 -6.33 9.13
N PHE A 651 13.88 -5.83 8.88
CA PHE A 651 14.75 -5.26 9.91
C PHE A 651 14.07 -4.08 10.62
N VAL A 652 14.03 -4.13 11.95
CA VAL A 652 13.49 -3.06 12.81
C VAL A 652 14.63 -2.22 13.37
N GLU A 653 15.48 -2.82 14.20
CA GLU A 653 16.57 -2.11 14.90
C GLU A 653 17.63 -3.10 15.42
N ASN A 654 18.83 -2.61 15.75
CA ASN A 654 19.88 -3.40 16.38
C ASN A 654 19.70 -3.48 17.91
N ILE A 655 20.03 -4.63 18.48
CA ILE A 655 20.12 -4.88 19.92
C ILE A 655 21.56 -4.62 20.35
N SER A 656 21.77 -3.68 21.28
CA SER A 656 23.10 -3.35 21.79
C SER A 656 23.51 -4.29 22.92
N LEU A 657 24.67 -4.93 22.81
CA LEU A 657 25.23 -5.85 23.82
C LEU A 657 26.40 -5.23 24.60
N TYR A 658 26.83 -4.02 24.25
CA TYR A 658 28.06 -3.40 24.79
C TYR A 658 27.84 -2.46 25.97
N ASP A 659 26.60 -1.99 26.20
CA ASP A 659 26.34 -0.78 27.00
C ASP A 659 25.63 -1.06 28.34
N HIS A 660 25.63 -2.32 28.80
CA HIS A 660 24.77 -2.75 29.90
C HIS A 660 25.53 -3.54 30.97
N GLY A 661 26.06 -2.83 31.97
CA GLY A 661 26.23 -3.33 33.34
C GLY A 661 27.49 -4.13 33.70
N VAL A 662 27.92 -3.98 34.97
CA VAL A 662 28.94 -4.81 35.63
C VAL A 662 28.26 -6.11 36.11
N PRO A 663 28.84 -7.30 35.89
CA PRO A 663 28.24 -8.57 36.34
C PRO A 663 27.94 -8.54 37.84
N LYS A 664 26.72 -8.92 38.22
CA LYS A 664 26.34 -9.11 39.63
C LYS A 664 26.92 -10.45 40.11
N THR A 665 27.36 -10.53 41.35
CA THR A 665 27.72 -11.81 41.97
C THR A 665 26.46 -12.64 42.23
N ASP A 666 26.51 -13.94 41.94
CA ASP A 666 25.47 -14.91 42.24
C ASP A 666 25.36 -15.19 43.76
N GLU A 667 24.43 -16.05 44.18
CA GLU A 667 24.22 -16.43 45.58
C GLU A 667 25.44 -17.14 46.21
N THR A 668 26.39 -17.61 45.38
CA THR A 668 27.63 -18.27 45.81
C THR A 668 28.82 -17.32 45.91
N GLY A 669 28.66 -16.06 45.49
CA GLY A 669 29.71 -15.04 45.47
C GLY A 669 30.58 -15.04 44.21
N GLU A 670 30.24 -15.85 43.21
CA GLU A 670 30.89 -15.92 41.91
C GLU A 670 30.25 -14.86 40.97
N PRO A 671 31.02 -14.21 40.07
CA PRO A 671 30.45 -13.27 39.11
C PRO A 671 29.50 -14.00 38.14
N SER A 672 28.26 -13.52 38.05
CA SER A 672 27.27 -14.08 37.13
C SER A 672 27.75 -13.97 35.68
N GLU A 673 27.65 -15.09 34.95
CA GLU A 673 28.07 -15.18 33.55
C GLU A 673 27.20 -14.32 32.61
N PHE A 674 25.97 -14.02 33.01
CA PHE A 674 25.01 -13.23 32.26
C PHE A 674 24.78 -11.85 32.86
N VAL A 675 24.66 -10.84 32.01
CA VAL A 675 24.30 -9.48 32.37
C VAL A 675 22.91 -9.15 31.80
N SER A 676 22.04 -8.59 32.64
CA SER A 676 20.70 -8.19 32.22
C SER A 676 20.70 -6.81 31.57
N ALA A 677 19.99 -6.71 30.46
CA ALA A 677 19.82 -5.51 29.66
C ALA A 677 18.34 -5.30 29.31
N HIS A 678 18.00 -4.06 28.98
CA HIS A 678 16.65 -3.69 28.56
C HIS A 678 16.73 -2.67 27.44
N GLN A 679 15.98 -2.92 26.36
CA GLN A 679 15.86 -2.02 25.22
C GLN A 679 14.40 -1.94 24.75
N SER A 680 13.94 -0.72 24.47
CA SER A 680 12.60 -0.47 23.92
C SER A 680 12.69 -0.23 22.41
N PHE A 681 11.91 -0.98 21.65
CA PHE A 681 11.81 -0.90 20.20
C PHE A 681 10.49 -0.27 19.76
N SER A 682 10.51 0.37 18.60
CA SER A 682 9.33 0.99 17.99
C SER A 682 8.92 0.19 16.75
N MET A 683 7.87 -0.64 16.85
CA MET A 683 7.47 -1.52 15.75
C MET A 683 6.89 -0.74 14.55
N PRO A 684 7.29 -1.06 13.30
CA PRO A 684 6.76 -0.43 12.09
C PRO A 684 5.35 -0.94 11.79
N LEU A 685 4.35 -0.07 11.97
CA LEU A 685 2.93 -0.45 11.88
C LEU A 685 2.51 -0.95 10.50
N ASP A 686 3.16 -0.46 9.43
CA ASP A 686 2.93 -0.88 8.05
C ASP A 686 3.31 -2.34 7.79
N GLN A 687 4.11 -2.95 8.67
CA GLN A 687 4.52 -4.36 8.59
C GLN A 687 3.70 -5.27 9.51
N ILE A 688 2.70 -4.75 10.22
CA ILE A 688 1.88 -5.53 11.15
C ILE A 688 0.64 -6.07 10.43
N TYR A 689 0.55 -7.38 10.34
CA TYR A 689 -0.55 -8.14 9.74
C TYR A 689 -1.37 -8.89 10.81
N SER A 690 -2.31 -9.74 10.39
CA SER A 690 -3.06 -10.60 11.32
C SER A 690 -2.21 -11.71 11.93
N GLN A 691 -1.17 -12.17 11.23
CA GLN A 691 -0.17 -13.15 11.71
C GLN A 691 1.19 -12.49 11.56
N ASN A 692 1.99 -12.52 12.61
CA ASN A 692 3.28 -11.85 12.67
C ASN A 692 4.31 -12.74 13.35
N GLU A 693 5.58 -12.52 13.01
CA GLU A 693 6.72 -13.18 13.63
C GLU A 693 7.78 -12.14 13.99
N LEU A 694 8.22 -12.16 15.25
CA LEU A 694 9.41 -11.45 15.71
C LEU A 694 10.60 -12.40 15.61
N GLU A 695 11.70 -11.92 15.03
CA GLU A 695 12.95 -12.66 14.95
C GLU A 695 14.03 -11.87 15.69
N PHE A 696 14.62 -12.50 16.70
CA PHE A 696 15.76 -11.96 17.44
C PHE A 696 17.01 -12.68 16.96
N PHE A 697 17.83 -11.97 16.19
CA PHE A 697 19.04 -12.52 15.60
C PHE A 697 20.26 -12.07 16.38
N LEU A 698 21.20 -12.98 16.68
CA LEU A 698 22.50 -12.66 17.26
C LEU A 698 23.59 -12.86 16.20
N TYR A 699 24.52 -11.92 16.12
CA TYR A 699 25.70 -12.03 15.27
C TYR A 699 26.97 -11.73 16.06
N ASP A 700 28.00 -12.53 15.80
CA ASP A 700 29.35 -12.37 16.31
C ASP A 700 30.30 -12.24 15.12
N GLN A 701 31.11 -11.18 15.08
CA GLN A 701 32.14 -10.98 14.07
C GLN A 701 33.50 -10.78 14.74
N PRO A 702 34.56 -11.53 14.38
CA PRO A 702 35.87 -11.37 15.01
C PRO A 702 36.55 -10.05 14.62
N GLN A 703 37.24 -9.44 15.59
CA GLN A 703 38.08 -8.26 15.42
C GLN A 703 39.46 -8.66 14.89
N LYS A 704 39.53 -8.87 13.57
CA LYS A 704 40.72 -9.37 12.86
C LYS A 704 42.03 -8.67 13.24
N GLU A 705 42.04 -7.33 13.25
CA GLU A 705 43.25 -6.55 13.57
C GLU A 705 43.75 -6.81 15.00
N ARG A 706 42.83 -6.99 15.96
CA ARG A 706 43.16 -7.18 17.37
C ARG A 706 43.66 -8.59 17.64
N MET A 707 43.00 -9.61 17.09
CA MET A 707 43.43 -11.01 17.19
C MET A 707 44.82 -11.22 16.59
N GLN A 708 45.10 -10.58 15.44
CA GLN A 708 46.42 -10.62 14.81
C GLN A 708 47.50 -9.95 15.65
N ASN A 709 47.21 -8.79 16.25
CA ASN A 709 48.15 -8.09 17.12
C ASN A 709 48.48 -8.90 18.39
N ASP A 710 47.47 -9.56 18.97
CA ASP A 710 47.59 -10.29 20.24
C ASP A 710 47.99 -11.77 20.06
N HIS A 711 48.18 -12.23 18.82
CA HIS A 711 48.55 -13.62 18.47
C HIS A 711 47.56 -14.66 19.04
N VAL A 712 46.28 -14.31 19.14
CA VAL A 712 45.21 -15.21 19.58
C VAL A 712 44.65 -15.94 18.36
N CYS A 713 44.89 -17.24 18.29
CA CYS A 713 44.62 -18.07 17.11
C CYS A 713 43.84 -19.36 17.40
N ASP A 714 43.52 -19.62 18.67
CA ASP A 714 42.69 -20.75 19.09
C ASP A 714 41.25 -20.28 19.24
N GLU A 715 40.35 -20.72 18.36
CA GLU A 715 38.92 -20.39 18.43
C GLU A 715 38.28 -20.89 19.72
N ASN A 716 38.81 -21.95 20.34
CA ASN A 716 38.32 -22.43 21.64
C ASN A 716 38.66 -21.48 22.79
N ALA A 717 39.59 -20.54 22.58
CA ALA A 717 39.92 -19.51 23.56
C ALA A 717 38.91 -18.35 23.55
N ILE A 718 38.15 -18.16 22.46
CA ILE A 718 37.17 -17.08 22.31
C ILE A 718 35.79 -17.60 22.72
N LYS A 719 35.21 -17.01 23.77
CA LYS A 719 33.87 -17.39 24.20
C LYS A 719 32.83 -16.72 23.31
N SER A 720 32.08 -17.53 22.54
CA SER A 720 30.96 -17.01 21.74
C SER A 720 29.94 -16.28 22.62
N THR A 721 29.37 -15.20 22.10
CA THR A 721 28.34 -14.45 22.82
C THR A 721 27.06 -15.26 22.85
N ARG A 722 26.39 -15.24 24.00
CA ARG A 722 25.11 -15.91 24.18
C ARG A 722 24.10 -14.92 24.72
N MET A 723 22.88 -14.97 24.22
CA MET A 723 21.79 -14.06 24.56
C MET A 723 20.52 -14.86 24.86
N LYS A 724 19.89 -14.61 26.00
CA LYS A 724 18.62 -15.19 26.40
C LYS A 724 17.56 -14.09 26.51
N LEU A 725 16.42 -14.27 25.86
CA LEU A 725 15.29 -13.36 26.02
C LEU A 725 14.56 -13.64 27.34
N ASP A 726 14.14 -12.59 28.02
CA ASP A 726 13.31 -12.69 29.22
C ASP A 726 11.83 -12.67 28.82
N GLY A 727 11.07 -13.67 29.27
CA GLY A 727 9.63 -13.80 29.01
C GLY A 727 8.79 -12.62 29.52
N THR A 728 9.31 -11.84 30.47
CA THR A 728 8.66 -10.61 30.98
C THR A 728 8.78 -9.40 30.04
N SER A 729 9.43 -9.56 28.89
CA SER A 729 9.37 -8.60 27.77
C SER A 729 7.91 -8.35 27.35
N THR A 730 7.56 -7.11 26.98
CA THR A 730 6.16 -6.69 26.78
C THR A 730 5.87 -6.07 25.42
N MET A 731 4.68 -6.37 24.87
CA MET A 731 4.07 -5.70 23.71
C MET A 731 2.73 -5.07 24.07
N ASP A 732 2.44 -3.85 23.61
CA ASP A 732 1.19 -3.16 23.95
C ASP A 732 0.42 -2.59 22.74
N PHE A 733 -0.65 -3.28 22.35
CA PHE A 733 -1.56 -2.84 21.27
C PHE A 733 -2.82 -2.13 21.78
N SER A 734 -2.89 -1.74 23.06
CA SER A 734 -4.09 -1.16 23.68
C SER A 734 -4.50 0.21 23.13
N SER A 735 -3.59 0.94 22.49
CA SER A 735 -3.87 2.25 21.92
C SER A 735 -4.61 2.21 20.57
N PHE A 736 -4.77 1.03 19.96
CA PHE A 736 -5.34 0.90 18.62
C PHE A 736 -6.86 0.66 18.69
N PRO A 737 -7.69 1.55 18.11
CA PRO A 737 -9.12 1.32 18.06
C PRO A 737 -9.46 0.21 17.06
N HIS A 738 -10.52 -0.55 17.34
CA HIS A 738 -11.08 -1.54 16.42
C HIS A 738 -11.96 -0.86 15.37
N PHE A 739 -11.46 -0.69 14.16
CA PHE A 739 -12.20 -0.15 13.01
C PHE A 739 -11.61 -0.62 11.68
N THR A 740 -12.47 -1.08 10.79
CA THR A 740 -12.07 -1.48 9.44
C THR A 740 -13.17 -1.30 8.40
N GLN A 741 -12.78 -1.36 7.13
CA GLN A 741 -13.71 -1.42 6.01
C GLN A 741 -13.90 -2.86 5.54
N LEU A 742 -15.15 -3.21 5.26
CA LEU A 742 -15.62 -4.50 4.74
C LEU A 742 -16.50 -4.26 3.52
N PRO A 743 -16.68 -5.25 2.62
CA PRO A 743 -16.08 -6.59 2.62
C PRO A 743 -14.57 -6.58 2.33
N ASP A 744 -13.84 -7.54 2.88
CA ASP A 744 -12.41 -7.77 2.58
C ASP A 744 -12.05 -9.27 2.77
N LEU A 745 -11.86 -9.97 1.65
CA LEU A 745 -11.53 -11.40 1.60
C LEU A 745 -10.20 -11.69 2.28
N ALA A 746 -9.23 -10.77 2.26
CA ALA A 746 -7.95 -10.98 2.93
C ALA A 746 -8.16 -11.16 4.45
N LYS A 747 -9.09 -10.40 5.05
CA LYS A 747 -9.43 -10.53 6.47
C LYS A 747 -10.18 -11.83 6.78
N PHE A 748 -11.00 -12.29 5.84
CA PHE A 748 -11.71 -13.56 5.97
C PHE A 748 -10.75 -14.76 5.90
N VAL A 749 -9.86 -14.83 4.91
CA VAL A 749 -9.01 -16.03 4.72
C VAL A 749 -7.87 -16.12 5.74
N ASN A 750 -7.37 -14.99 6.24
CA ASN A 750 -6.26 -14.98 7.20
C ASN A 750 -6.72 -15.13 8.66
N ALA A 751 -7.87 -14.55 9.01
CA ALA A 751 -8.32 -14.44 10.39
C ALA A 751 -9.80 -14.85 10.60
N GLY A 752 -10.54 -15.24 9.57
CA GLY A 752 -11.97 -15.56 9.67
C GLY A 752 -12.86 -14.33 9.90
N PHE A 753 -12.33 -13.11 9.77
CA PHE A 753 -13.03 -11.90 10.21
C PHE A 753 -14.04 -11.38 9.17
N PRO A 754 -15.22 -10.84 9.57
CA PRO A 754 -15.68 -10.61 10.95
C PRO A 754 -16.39 -11.80 11.62
N TYR A 755 -16.50 -12.94 10.94
CA TYR A 755 -17.17 -14.14 11.45
C TYR A 755 -16.51 -14.72 12.70
N SER A 756 -15.20 -14.53 12.85
CA SER A 756 -14.39 -14.93 14.00
C SER A 756 -14.29 -13.88 15.10
N ARG A 757 -15.00 -12.74 15.01
CA ARG A 757 -14.96 -11.70 16.06
C ARG A 757 -15.29 -12.27 17.44
N TYR A 758 -16.21 -13.23 17.48
CA TYR A 758 -16.50 -14.06 18.64
C TYR A 758 -15.84 -15.40 18.38
N ALA A 759 -14.89 -15.80 19.23
CA ALA A 759 -14.03 -16.96 18.97
C ALA A 759 -14.80 -18.30 18.93
N ASP A 760 -15.95 -18.36 19.59
CA ASP A 760 -16.87 -19.52 19.59
C ASP A 760 -17.86 -19.55 18.42
N LEU A 761 -17.79 -18.56 17.52
CA LEU A 761 -18.68 -18.34 16.39
C LEU A 761 -20.16 -18.10 16.77
N SER A 762 -20.43 -17.65 18.00
CA SER A 762 -21.80 -17.42 18.53
C SER A 762 -22.64 -16.38 17.78
N ARG A 763 -22.02 -15.58 16.90
CA ARG A 763 -22.66 -14.58 16.02
C ARG A 763 -22.51 -14.90 14.53
N THR A 764 -22.17 -16.13 14.21
CA THR A 764 -21.91 -16.59 12.84
C THR A 764 -22.84 -17.73 12.48
N ALA A 765 -23.50 -17.61 11.33
CA ALA A 765 -24.36 -18.62 10.79
C ALA A 765 -23.78 -19.14 9.46
N ILE A 766 -23.56 -20.45 9.36
CA ILE A 766 -23.13 -21.09 8.12
C ILE A 766 -24.37 -21.66 7.43
N VAL A 767 -24.62 -21.19 6.21
CA VAL A 767 -25.79 -21.57 5.42
C VAL A 767 -25.41 -22.67 4.46
N MET A 768 -25.95 -23.87 4.68
CA MET A 768 -25.80 -25.00 3.77
C MET A 768 -26.75 -24.89 2.58
N PRO A 769 -26.44 -25.50 1.42
CA PRO A 769 -27.36 -25.55 0.28
C PRO A 769 -28.61 -26.38 0.58
N SER A 770 -29.66 -26.22 -0.24
CA SER A 770 -30.90 -26.99 -0.07
C SER A 770 -30.73 -28.48 -0.40
N ARG A 771 -29.71 -28.83 -1.19
CA ARG A 771 -29.24 -30.19 -1.43
C ARG A 771 -27.76 -30.23 -1.06
N ILE A 772 -27.41 -31.00 -0.05
CA ILE A 772 -26.07 -31.12 0.52
C ILE A 772 -25.34 -32.30 -0.12
N GLU A 773 -24.13 -32.06 -0.59
CA GLU A 773 -23.21 -33.04 -1.18
C GLU A 773 -21.90 -33.10 -0.37
N GLU A 774 -21.12 -34.18 -0.54
CA GLU A 774 -19.89 -34.43 0.23
C GLU A 774 -18.86 -33.28 0.09
N ALA A 775 -18.73 -32.69 -1.11
CA ALA A 775 -17.80 -31.61 -1.37
C ALA A 775 -18.12 -30.34 -0.55
N GLU A 776 -19.42 -30.07 -0.33
CA GLU A 776 -19.87 -28.90 0.44
C GLU A 776 -19.68 -29.12 1.94
N VAL A 777 -19.90 -30.35 2.43
CA VAL A 777 -19.59 -30.73 3.82
C VAL A 777 -18.08 -30.69 4.06
N SER A 778 -17.27 -31.13 3.10
CA SER A 778 -15.79 -31.05 3.19
C SER A 778 -15.32 -29.60 3.30
N LEU A 779 -15.88 -28.70 2.48
CA LEU A 779 -15.60 -27.27 2.55
C LEU A 779 -16.07 -26.68 3.88
N PHE A 780 -17.26 -27.04 4.36
CA PHE A 780 -17.78 -26.63 5.67
C PHE A 780 -16.86 -27.03 6.82
N LEU A 781 -16.43 -28.29 6.87
CA LEU A 781 -15.56 -28.81 7.93
C LEU A 781 -14.19 -28.13 7.89
N THR A 782 -13.63 -27.94 6.70
CA THR A 782 -12.37 -27.22 6.49
C THR A 782 -12.48 -25.76 6.89
N LEU A 783 -13.59 -25.09 6.59
CA LEU A 783 -13.84 -23.72 7.06
C LEU A 783 -13.91 -23.64 8.59
N ALA A 784 -14.61 -24.58 9.25
CA ALA A 784 -14.61 -24.66 10.70
C ALA A 784 -13.20 -24.89 11.26
N GLY A 785 -12.40 -25.72 10.59
CA GLY A 785 -10.97 -25.88 10.84
C GLY A 785 -10.16 -24.59 10.71
N VAL A 786 -10.36 -23.83 9.64
CA VAL A 786 -9.73 -22.53 9.41
C VAL A 786 -10.13 -21.52 10.48
N MET A 787 -11.38 -21.53 10.94
CA MET A 787 -11.84 -20.68 12.06
C MET A 787 -11.18 -21.08 13.38
N GLY A 788 -11.05 -22.38 13.64
CA GLY A 788 -10.33 -22.90 14.80
C GLY A 788 -8.85 -22.55 14.78
N ARG A 789 -8.20 -22.69 13.61
CA ARG A 789 -6.84 -22.19 13.37
C ARG A 789 -6.75 -20.71 13.69
N ALA A 790 -7.64 -19.88 13.14
CA ALA A 790 -7.57 -18.43 13.24
C ALA A 790 -7.76 -17.91 14.66
N THR A 791 -8.62 -18.55 15.45
CA THR A 791 -9.03 -18.09 16.79
C THR A 791 -8.34 -18.83 17.93
N GLY A 792 -7.84 -20.05 17.71
CA GLY A 792 -7.39 -20.95 18.78
C GLY A 792 -8.54 -21.45 19.66
N ALA A 793 -9.79 -21.27 19.23
CA ALA A 793 -10.98 -21.68 19.95
C ALA A 793 -11.84 -22.63 19.11
N VAL A 794 -12.77 -23.29 19.81
CA VAL A 794 -13.66 -24.28 19.22
C VAL A 794 -14.97 -23.62 18.82
N ALA A 795 -15.50 -23.97 17.64
CA ALA A 795 -16.76 -23.49 17.09
C ALA A 795 -18.00 -24.05 17.83
N SER A 796 -18.07 -23.87 19.15
CA SER A 796 -19.09 -24.44 20.04
C SER A 796 -20.49 -23.83 19.86
N HIS A 797 -20.57 -22.58 19.38
CA HIS A 797 -21.83 -21.85 19.20
C HIS A 797 -22.11 -21.45 17.74
N VAL A 798 -21.38 -22.03 16.77
CA VAL A 798 -21.71 -21.85 15.35
C VAL A 798 -23.13 -22.34 15.08
N SER A 799 -23.90 -21.58 14.31
CA SER A 799 -25.24 -21.99 13.89
C SER A 799 -25.19 -22.50 12.45
N VAL A 800 -25.59 -23.74 12.22
CA VAL A 800 -25.74 -24.27 10.85
C VAL A 800 -27.21 -24.19 10.45
N ILE A 801 -27.49 -23.53 9.35
CA ILE A 801 -28.87 -23.22 8.95
C ILE A 801 -29.13 -23.54 7.48
N SER A 802 -30.40 -23.78 7.19
CA SER A 802 -30.88 -23.88 5.81
C SER A 802 -31.23 -22.49 5.24
N PRO A 803 -31.32 -22.35 3.90
CA PRO A 803 -31.60 -21.06 3.26
C PRO A 803 -32.93 -20.41 3.67
N SER A 804 -33.91 -21.20 4.13
CA SER A 804 -35.21 -20.71 4.56
C SER A 804 -35.18 -20.05 5.94
N GLN A 805 -34.24 -20.44 6.81
CA GLN A 805 -34.12 -19.99 8.21
C GLN A 805 -33.35 -18.68 8.37
N VAL A 806 -32.72 -18.19 7.30
CA VAL A 806 -31.84 -17.02 7.30
C VAL A 806 -32.54 -15.75 7.84
N GLY A 807 -33.85 -15.67 7.67
CA GLY A 807 -34.68 -14.58 8.22
C GLY A 807 -34.70 -14.51 9.76
N ASP A 808 -34.42 -15.61 10.46
CA ASP A 808 -34.38 -15.65 11.94
C ASP A 808 -33.04 -15.16 12.49
N TYR A 809 -32.00 -15.14 11.65
CA TYR A 809 -30.61 -14.86 12.01
C TYR A 809 -30.13 -13.48 11.51
N LYS A 810 -31.02 -12.49 11.31
CA LYS A 810 -30.66 -11.16 10.73
C LYS A 810 -29.53 -10.41 11.45
N ASN A 811 -29.22 -10.77 12.69
CA ASN A 811 -28.15 -10.17 13.50
C ASN A 811 -26.81 -10.90 13.41
N TYR A 812 -26.70 -11.92 12.56
CA TYR A 812 -25.51 -12.77 12.41
C TYR A 812 -24.72 -12.37 11.17
N GLU A 813 -23.45 -12.76 11.17
CA GLU A 813 -22.60 -12.81 9.98
C GLU A 813 -22.87 -14.13 9.24
N PHE A 814 -22.98 -14.13 7.92
CA PHE A 814 -23.33 -15.32 7.13
C PHE A 814 -22.17 -15.85 6.28
N ILE A 815 -21.86 -17.14 6.40
CA ILE A 815 -21.02 -17.87 5.46
C ILE A 815 -21.94 -18.74 4.63
N VAL A 816 -22.10 -18.45 3.35
CA VAL A 816 -23.02 -19.17 2.45
C VAL A 816 -22.24 -20.14 1.59
N LEU A 817 -22.62 -21.41 1.66
CA LEU A 817 -22.05 -22.48 0.85
C LEU A 817 -23.09 -22.98 -0.16
N GLY A 818 -22.62 -23.46 -1.31
CA GLY A 818 -23.47 -24.04 -2.34
C GLY A 818 -23.29 -23.38 -3.70
N GLY A 819 -23.71 -24.11 -4.74
CA GLY A 819 -23.67 -23.69 -6.13
C GLY A 819 -24.92 -22.94 -6.54
N VAL A 820 -24.86 -22.34 -7.73
CA VAL A 820 -25.95 -21.53 -8.32
C VAL A 820 -27.28 -22.29 -8.43
N ASP A 821 -27.22 -23.62 -8.57
CA ASP A 821 -28.38 -24.49 -8.75
C ASP A 821 -29.01 -25.01 -7.45
N ASN A 822 -28.23 -25.19 -6.38
CA ASN A 822 -28.72 -25.75 -5.10
C ASN A 822 -28.77 -24.72 -3.94
N GLN A 823 -28.28 -23.50 -4.15
CA GLN A 823 -28.32 -22.42 -3.16
C GLN A 823 -29.28 -21.28 -3.60
N PRO A 824 -30.55 -21.27 -3.13
CA PRO A 824 -31.54 -20.26 -3.53
C PRO A 824 -31.18 -18.83 -3.11
N LEU A 825 -30.31 -18.65 -2.11
CA LEU A 825 -29.86 -17.30 -1.70
C LEU A 825 -29.08 -16.57 -2.80
N ILE A 826 -28.38 -17.30 -3.68
CA ILE A 826 -27.66 -16.71 -4.81
C ILE A 826 -28.63 -15.95 -5.73
N LYS A 827 -29.84 -16.50 -5.92
CA LYS A 827 -30.91 -15.85 -6.68
C LYS A 827 -31.60 -14.76 -5.87
N ARG A 828 -31.82 -14.97 -4.57
CA ARG A 828 -32.53 -14.02 -3.70
C ARG A 828 -31.73 -12.75 -3.41
N TRP A 829 -30.41 -12.84 -3.35
CA TRP A 829 -29.51 -11.75 -2.97
C TRP A 829 -28.67 -11.22 -4.15
N SER A 830 -29.06 -11.54 -5.38
CA SER A 830 -28.32 -11.17 -6.60
C SER A 830 -28.05 -9.67 -6.73
N ASP A 831 -28.95 -8.83 -6.20
CA ASP A 831 -28.84 -7.37 -6.30
C ASP A 831 -27.86 -6.77 -5.27
N SER A 832 -27.52 -7.51 -4.22
CA SER A 832 -26.55 -7.10 -3.19
C SER A 832 -25.16 -7.68 -3.42
N MET A 833 -25.02 -8.65 -4.32
CA MET A 833 -23.74 -9.24 -4.68
C MET A 833 -22.99 -8.35 -5.69
N PRO A 834 -21.65 -8.30 -5.63
CA PRO A 834 -20.86 -7.62 -6.65
C PRO A 834 -20.98 -8.29 -8.03
N VAL A 835 -21.31 -9.59 -8.05
CA VAL A 835 -21.48 -10.39 -9.27
C VAL A 835 -22.86 -11.03 -9.28
N ASN A 836 -23.61 -10.82 -10.36
CA ASN A 836 -24.88 -11.51 -10.58
C ASN A 836 -24.66 -12.84 -11.32
N PHE A 837 -24.70 -13.95 -10.59
CA PHE A 837 -24.53 -15.31 -11.14
C PHE A 837 -25.73 -15.80 -11.97
N VAL A 838 -26.89 -15.14 -11.88
CA VAL A 838 -28.14 -15.55 -12.53
C VAL A 838 -28.28 -14.98 -13.94
N MET A 839 -27.93 -13.69 -14.12
CA MET A 839 -27.98 -13.00 -15.42
C MET A 839 -26.59 -12.48 -15.85
N PRO A 840 -25.85 -13.24 -16.69
CA PRO A 840 -24.51 -12.86 -17.12
C PRO A 840 -24.40 -11.56 -17.92
N GLU A 841 -25.50 -11.08 -18.48
CA GLU A 841 -25.52 -9.91 -19.37
C GLU A 841 -25.72 -8.58 -18.61
N LYS A 842 -26.05 -8.61 -17.31
CA LYS A 842 -26.21 -7.42 -16.43
C LYS A 842 -25.24 -7.48 -15.24
N MET A 843 -24.03 -7.97 -15.47
CA MET A 843 -23.14 -8.49 -14.42
C MET A 843 -22.49 -7.45 -13.50
N LEU A 844 -22.49 -6.16 -13.84
CA LEU A 844 -21.72 -5.16 -13.12
C LEU A 844 -22.55 -3.91 -12.80
N HIS A 845 -22.48 -3.48 -11.54
CA HIS A 845 -23.01 -2.19 -11.11
C HIS A 845 -22.29 -1.10 -11.92
N GLN A 846 -23.00 -0.48 -12.86
CA GLN A 846 -22.42 0.62 -13.62
C GLN A 846 -22.23 1.81 -12.68
N PRO A 847 -21.01 2.27 -12.41
CA PRO A 847 -20.79 3.41 -11.53
C PRO A 847 -21.57 4.61 -12.06
N SER A 848 -22.19 5.34 -11.14
CA SER A 848 -22.89 6.58 -11.45
C SER A 848 -21.95 7.53 -12.19
N ARG A 849 -22.50 8.45 -13.00
CA ARG A 849 -21.68 9.43 -13.75
C ARG A 849 -20.76 10.24 -12.82
N TRP A 850 -21.15 10.41 -11.57
CA TRP A 850 -20.39 11.10 -10.55
C TRP A 850 -19.26 10.24 -9.97
N GLU A 851 -19.50 8.95 -9.68
CA GLU A 851 -18.46 8.02 -9.22
C GLU A 851 -17.35 7.86 -10.23
N ARG A 852 -17.69 7.70 -11.52
CA ARG A 852 -16.72 7.66 -12.63
C ARG A 852 -15.85 8.92 -12.69
N PHE A 853 -16.50 10.08 -12.65
CA PHE A 853 -15.79 11.37 -12.64
C PHE A 853 -14.87 11.51 -11.42
N SER A 854 -15.31 11.03 -10.24
CA SER A 854 -14.51 11.11 -9.00
C SER A 854 -13.35 10.10 -8.95
N SER A 855 -13.51 8.89 -9.50
CA SER A 855 -12.44 7.88 -9.57
C SER A 855 -11.38 8.28 -10.59
N GLU A 856 -11.80 8.89 -11.71
CA GLU A 856 -10.92 9.44 -12.76
C GLU A 856 -10.15 10.69 -12.31
N TRP A 857 -10.68 11.48 -11.36
CA TRP A 857 -10.00 12.70 -10.86
C TRP A 857 -8.96 12.42 -9.77
N LEU A 858 -9.07 11.30 -9.04
CA LEU A 858 -8.20 10.96 -7.89
C LEU A 858 -7.21 9.81 -8.18
N ASN A 859 -6.98 9.43 -9.44
CA ASN A 859 -6.09 8.32 -9.82
C ASN A 859 -6.50 6.98 -9.17
N ARG A 860 -7.81 6.71 -9.03
CA ARG A 860 -8.32 5.38 -8.66
C ARG A 860 -8.58 4.55 -9.92
N ASP A 861 -7.55 4.37 -10.74
CA ASP A 861 -7.59 3.61 -12.00
C ASP A 861 -7.87 2.11 -11.80
N SER A 862 -7.78 1.60 -10.57
CA SER A 862 -7.99 0.17 -10.30
C SER A 862 -9.43 -0.27 -10.45
N TYR A 863 -10.45 0.57 -10.21
CA TYR A 863 -11.84 0.10 -10.16
C TYR A 863 -12.39 -0.23 -11.56
N SER A 864 -12.29 0.68 -12.54
CA SER A 864 -12.78 0.44 -13.91
C SER A 864 -11.98 -0.64 -14.65
N GLN A 865 -10.65 -0.69 -14.49
CA GLN A 865 -9.81 -1.71 -15.11
C GLN A 865 -10.05 -3.10 -14.50
N SER A 866 -10.33 -3.17 -13.19
CA SER A 866 -10.71 -4.41 -12.50
C SER A 866 -12.07 -4.95 -12.96
N GLN A 867 -13.03 -4.06 -13.29
CA GLN A 867 -14.35 -4.43 -13.83
C GLN A 867 -14.25 -5.12 -15.19
N ASP A 868 -13.51 -4.54 -16.15
CA ASP A 868 -13.37 -5.11 -17.50
C ASP A 868 -12.57 -6.43 -17.52
N ALA A 869 -11.67 -6.62 -16.56
CA ALA A 869 -10.92 -7.86 -16.38
C ALA A 869 -11.79 -8.95 -15.74
N ALA A 870 -12.55 -8.61 -14.70
CA ALA A 870 -13.49 -9.51 -14.04
C ALA A 870 -14.58 -9.98 -15.01
N GLU A 871 -15.18 -9.10 -15.82
CA GLU A 871 -16.25 -9.47 -16.76
C GLU A 871 -15.78 -10.55 -17.77
N ARG A 872 -14.55 -10.43 -18.28
CA ARG A 872 -13.96 -11.38 -19.23
C ARG A 872 -13.77 -12.77 -18.62
N ILE A 873 -13.33 -12.84 -17.36
CA ILE A 873 -13.11 -14.11 -16.67
C ILE A 873 -14.46 -14.73 -16.27
N ILE A 874 -15.38 -13.92 -15.72
CA ILE A 874 -16.68 -14.37 -15.23
C ILE A 874 -17.55 -14.97 -16.34
N LYS A 875 -17.52 -14.41 -17.56
CA LYS A 875 -18.24 -14.97 -18.72
C LYS A 875 -17.85 -16.41 -19.04
N SER A 876 -16.68 -16.88 -18.61
CA SER A 876 -16.22 -18.26 -18.81
C SER A 876 -16.59 -19.23 -17.67
N ILE A 877 -17.24 -18.77 -16.59
CA ILE A 877 -17.50 -19.57 -15.36
C ILE A 877 -18.49 -20.71 -15.57
N LYS A 878 -19.48 -20.55 -16.47
CA LYS A 878 -20.51 -21.58 -16.67
C LYS A 878 -20.00 -22.86 -17.36
N GLU A 879 -18.83 -22.82 -17.98
CA GLU A 879 -18.30 -23.92 -18.79
C GLU A 879 -17.03 -24.57 -18.21
N LYS A 880 -16.53 -24.09 -17.06
CA LYS A 880 -15.28 -24.55 -16.44
C LYS A 880 -15.44 -25.00 -14.98
N GLU A 881 -14.45 -25.74 -14.50
CA GLU A 881 -14.24 -26.12 -13.09
C GLU A 881 -13.79 -24.93 -12.23
N MET A 882 -14.47 -23.78 -12.36
CA MET A 882 -14.12 -22.56 -11.63
C MET A 882 -14.82 -22.47 -10.28
N ALA A 883 -14.14 -21.81 -9.35
CA ALA A 883 -14.58 -21.52 -8.01
C ALA A 883 -14.61 -20.01 -7.76
N VAL A 884 -15.57 -19.55 -6.96
CA VAL A 884 -15.73 -18.13 -6.65
C VAL A 884 -15.91 -17.95 -5.15
N LEU A 885 -15.15 -17.00 -4.61
CA LEU A 885 -15.27 -16.49 -3.25
C LEU A 885 -15.66 -15.02 -3.34
N THR A 886 -16.76 -14.60 -2.72
CA THR A 886 -17.18 -13.19 -2.76
C THR A 886 -17.78 -12.72 -1.44
N GLY A 887 -17.43 -11.51 -1.02
CA GLY A 887 -17.93 -10.84 0.18
C GLY A 887 -18.80 -9.63 -0.14
N PHE A 888 -19.86 -9.41 0.64
CA PHE A 888 -20.75 -8.25 0.50
C PHE A 888 -21.50 -7.96 1.82
N GLU A 889 -22.22 -6.84 1.87
CA GLU A 889 -23.06 -6.47 3.02
C GLU A 889 -24.39 -7.25 3.01
N SER A 890 -24.82 -7.72 4.18
CA SER A 890 -26.05 -8.51 4.32
C SER A 890 -27.28 -7.67 3.96
N PRO A 891 -28.14 -8.15 3.03
CA PRO A 891 -29.38 -7.46 2.69
C PRO A 891 -30.43 -7.52 3.81
N LEU A 892 -30.20 -8.32 4.86
CA LEU A 892 -31.12 -8.43 5.99
C LEU A 892 -30.93 -7.33 7.02
N LYS A 893 -29.70 -6.85 7.19
CA LYS A 893 -29.33 -5.83 8.16
C LYS A 893 -27.98 -5.20 7.82
N ASN A 894 -27.95 -3.89 7.72
CA ASN A 894 -26.73 -3.13 7.49
C ASN A 894 -25.69 -3.37 8.61
N GLY A 895 -24.42 -3.34 8.23
CA GLY A 895 -23.27 -3.61 9.10
C GLY A 895 -22.97 -5.09 9.35
N ARG A 896 -23.70 -6.01 8.70
CA ARG A 896 -23.42 -7.45 8.71
C ARG A 896 -22.81 -7.89 7.38
N SER A 897 -21.92 -8.86 7.43
CA SER A 897 -21.21 -9.46 6.31
C SER A 897 -21.85 -10.75 5.84
N VAL A 898 -21.78 -10.95 4.54
CA VAL A 898 -21.99 -12.23 3.89
C VAL A 898 -20.73 -12.57 3.11
N VAL A 899 -20.28 -13.80 3.20
CA VAL A 899 -19.27 -14.38 2.31
C VAL A 899 -19.87 -15.61 1.64
N LEU A 900 -19.84 -15.64 0.33
CA LEU A 900 -20.33 -16.73 -0.50
C LEU A 900 -19.14 -17.49 -1.06
N LEU A 901 -19.13 -18.82 -0.83
CA LEU A 901 -18.21 -19.76 -1.46
C LEU A 901 -19.04 -20.67 -2.37
N THR A 902 -18.86 -20.48 -3.68
CA THR A 902 -19.66 -21.16 -4.70
C THR A 902 -18.76 -21.78 -5.75
N ALA A 903 -19.10 -22.98 -6.19
CA ALA A 903 -18.50 -23.67 -7.31
C ALA A 903 -19.58 -24.39 -8.12
N SER A 904 -19.30 -24.68 -9.39
CA SER A 904 -20.22 -25.42 -10.27
C SER A 904 -19.98 -26.94 -10.24
N THR A 905 -18.82 -27.39 -9.76
CA THR A 905 -18.41 -28.81 -9.77
C THR A 905 -17.74 -29.20 -8.44
N PRO A 906 -17.72 -30.50 -8.07
CA PRO A 906 -16.97 -30.99 -6.91
C PRO A 906 -15.48 -30.64 -6.96
N ALA A 907 -14.86 -30.65 -8.16
CA ALA A 907 -13.48 -30.23 -8.35
C ALA A 907 -13.27 -28.74 -8.00
N GLY A 908 -14.22 -27.86 -8.34
CA GLY A 908 -14.16 -26.45 -7.93
C GLY A 908 -14.25 -26.27 -6.40
N TYR A 909 -15.04 -27.08 -5.69
CA TYR A 909 -15.05 -27.06 -4.23
C TYR A 909 -13.75 -27.56 -3.62
N ALA A 910 -13.10 -28.55 -4.24
CA ALA A 910 -11.75 -28.97 -3.83
C ALA A 910 -10.73 -27.83 -4.03
N GLN A 911 -10.82 -27.07 -5.12
CA GLN A 911 -10.01 -25.87 -5.35
C GLN A 911 -10.27 -24.79 -4.29
N LEU A 912 -11.53 -24.51 -3.91
CA LEU A 912 -11.86 -23.60 -2.80
C LEU A 912 -11.23 -24.06 -1.49
N THR A 913 -11.37 -25.35 -1.18
CA THR A 913 -10.85 -25.95 0.04
C THR A 913 -9.32 -25.79 0.11
N HIS A 914 -8.63 -26.11 -0.99
CA HIS A 914 -7.18 -25.93 -1.09
C HIS A 914 -6.76 -24.46 -0.96
N ALA A 915 -7.47 -23.54 -1.63
CA ALA A 915 -7.16 -22.11 -1.61
C ALA A 915 -7.30 -21.46 -0.21
N LEU A 916 -8.10 -22.05 0.68
CA LEU A 916 -8.28 -21.57 2.07
C LEU A 916 -7.18 -22.04 3.03
N VAL A 917 -6.37 -23.03 2.64
CA VAL A 917 -5.34 -23.62 3.51
C VAL A 917 -3.93 -23.41 2.95
N GLU A 918 -3.77 -23.29 1.63
CA GLU A 918 -2.49 -23.08 0.97
C GLU A 918 -1.97 -21.63 1.14
N PRO A 919 -0.80 -21.41 1.77
CA PRO A 919 -0.29 -20.05 2.06
C PRO A 919 -0.12 -19.17 0.81
N LYS A 920 0.36 -19.74 -0.30
CA LYS A 920 0.52 -19.03 -1.57
C LYS A 920 -0.82 -18.57 -2.15
N ALA A 921 -1.87 -19.38 -2.00
CA ALA A 921 -3.21 -19.03 -2.45
C ALA A 921 -3.84 -17.95 -1.56
N ILE A 922 -3.71 -18.08 -0.24
CA ILE A 922 -4.21 -17.11 0.75
C ILE A 922 -3.68 -15.70 0.46
N ALA A 923 -2.41 -15.56 0.11
CA ALA A 923 -1.79 -14.26 -0.21
C ALA A 923 -2.44 -13.55 -1.43
N LEU A 924 -3.02 -14.32 -2.35
CA LEU A 924 -3.68 -13.82 -3.57
C LEU A 924 -5.16 -13.49 -3.36
N LEU A 925 -5.80 -14.00 -2.30
CA LEU A 925 -7.22 -13.77 -2.00
C LEU A 925 -7.41 -12.40 -1.33
N GLN A 926 -7.74 -11.38 -2.12
CA GLN A 926 -7.85 -10.00 -1.69
C GLN A 926 -9.15 -9.35 -2.19
N GLY A 927 -9.50 -8.19 -1.65
CA GLY A 927 -10.65 -7.42 -2.13
C GLY A 927 -11.98 -8.05 -1.72
N ASP A 928 -12.97 -8.12 -2.59
CA ASP A 928 -14.32 -8.59 -2.27
C ASP A 928 -14.84 -9.67 -3.24
N LEU A 929 -14.06 -9.98 -4.26
CA LEU A 929 -14.33 -11.04 -5.22
C LEU A 929 -13.00 -11.70 -5.59
N ALA A 930 -12.94 -13.02 -5.44
CA ALA A 930 -11.84 -13.84 -5.93
C ALA A 930 -12.39 -14.98 -6.81
N ILE A 931 -11.77 -15.17 -7.96
CA ILE A 931 -12.08 -16.24 -8.91
C ILE A 931 -10.87 -17.16 -8.97
N ILE A 932 -11.13 -18.46 -8.82
CA ILE A 932 -10.13 -19.52 -8.77
C ILE A 932 -10.35 -20.43 -9.98
N ASP A 933 -9.32 -20.55 -10.82
CA ASP A 933 -9.25 -21.44 -11.99
C ASP A 933 -7.94 -22.24 -11.92
N GLY A 934 -8.01 -23.40 -11.24
CA GLY A 934 -6.82 -24.22 -10.96
C GLY A 934 -5.79 -23.46 -10.10
N PRO A 935 -4.53 -23.31 -10.55
CA PRO A 935 -3.51 -22.55 -9.80
C PRO A 935 -3.65 -21.02 -9.94
N SER A 936 -4.52 -20.54 -10.84
CA SER A 936 -4.68 -19.10 -11.10
C SER A 936 -5.76 -18.52 -10.19
N ILE A 937 -5.41 -17.48 -9.44
CA ILE A 937 -6.33 -16.74 -8.57
C ILE A 937 -6.34 -15.28 -9.02
N ALA A 938 -7.53 -14.77 -9.33
CA ALA A 938 -7.74 -13.37 -9.69
C ALA A 938 -8.69 -12.69 -8.68
N SER A 939 -8.22 -11.61 -8.06
CA SER A 939 -8.91 -10.90 -6.99
C SER A 939 -9.28 -9.46 -7.41
N PHE A 940 -10.47 -9.01 -7.02
CA PHE A 940 -11.07 -7.74 -7.45
C PHE A 940 -11.71 -7.01 -6.26
N LYS A 941 -11.90 -5.69 -6.43
CA LYS A 941 -12.64 -4.83 -5.48
C LYS A 941 -13.80 -4.16 -6.22
N MET A 942 -15.01 -4.63 -5.99
CA MET A 942 -16.22 -4.32 -6.75
C MET A 942 -17.40 -3.89 -5.88
N ALA A 943 -17.52 -4.41 -4.67
CA ALA A 943 -18.63 -4.16 -3.74
C ALA A 943 -18.51 -2.79 -3.04
N ASP A 944 -19.66 -2.26 -2.63
CA ASP A 944 -19.71 -1.10 -1.75
C ASP A 944 -19.10 -1.44 -0.39
N HIS A 945 -18.21 -0.58 0.08
CA HIS A 945 -17.54 -0.77 1.36
C HIS A 945 -18.35 -0.10 2.46
N TYR A 946 -18.59 -0.83 3.55
CA TYR A 946 -19.15 -0.31 4.79
C TYR A 946 -18.12 -0.40 5.91
N ASN A 947 -18.35 0.39 6.96
CA ASN A 947 -17.45 0.46 8.10
C ASN A 947 -17.92 -0.50 9.20
N SER A 948 -16.99 -1.20 9.82
CA SER A 948 -17.22 -2.04 10.98
C SER A 948 -16.27 -1.61 12.11
N GLY A 949 -16.81 -1.45 13.32
CA GLY A 949 -16.07 -0.96 14.48
C GLY A 949 -16.25 0.54 14.71
N GLU A 950 -15.47 1.10 15.62
CA GLU A 950 -15.64 2.47 16.13
C GLU A 950 -14.30 3.21 16.20
N ILE A 951 -14.29 4.45 15.70
CA ILE A 951 -13.21 5.43 15.86
C ILE A 951 -13.79 6.76 16.29
N SER A 952 -12.99 7.59 16.96
CA SER A 952 -13.44 8.94 17.35
C SER A 952 -13.88 9.75 16.14
N TRP A 953 -14.91 10.59 16.30
CA TRP A 953 -15.47 11.39 15.20
C TRP A 953 -14.41 12.26 14.49
N LEU A 954 -13.44 12.79 15.24
CA LEU A 954 -12.36 13.61 14.70
C LEU A 954 -11.41 12.76 13.84
N MET A 955 -11.08 11.55 14.30
CA MET A 955 -10.27 10.60 13.53
C MET A 955 -11.01 10.16 12.27
N HIS A 956 -12.31 9.86 12.38
CA HIS A 956 -13.15 9.53 11.24
C HIS A 956 -13.20 10.66 10.21
N ALA A 957 -13.40 11.91 10.65
CA ALA A 957 -13.40 13.07 9.76
C ALA A 957 -12.05 13.25 9.06
N ARG A 958 -10.92 13.13 9.78
CA ARG A 958 -9.57 13.22 9.21
C ARG A 958 -9.30 12.12 8.19
N TRP A 959 -9.64 10.88 8.53
CA TRP A 959 -9.49 9.75 7.64
C TRP A 959 -10.39 9.90 6.40
N TYR A 960 -11.66 10.25 6.57
CA TYR A 960 -12.58 10.49 5.46
C TYR A 960 -12.09 11.61 4.52
N LEU A 961 -11.67 12.76 5.08
CA LEU A 961 -11.12 13.87 4.30
C LEU A 961 -9.81 13.50 3.58
N SER A 962 -8.98 12.64 4.16
CA SER A 962 -7.75 12.13 3.51
C SER A 962 -8.05 11.26 2.29
N LYS A 963 -9.17 10.50 2.31
CA LYS A 963 -9.64 9.70 1.17
C LYS A 963 -10.42 10.51 0.14
N HIS A 964 -10.94 11.67 0.53
CA HIS A 964 -11.80 12.53 -0.28
C HIS A 964 -11.22 13.95 -0.35
N ALA A 965 -10.07 14.08 -1.05
CA ALA A 965 -9.36 15.35 -1.17
C ALA A 965 -10.23 16.52 -1.67
N TYR A 966 -11.26 16.25 -2.47
CA TYR A 966 -12.20 17.27 -2.94
C TYR A 966 -12.99 17.94 -1.80
N TRP A 967 -13.41 17.20 -0.77
CA TRP A 967 -14.05 17.77 0.42
C TRP A 967 -13.05 18.63 1.21
N LEU A 968 -11.79 18.20 1.27
CA LEU A 968 -10.73 18.98 1.90
C LEU A 968 -10.50 20.30 1.14
N PHE A 969 -10.43 20.26 -0.20
CA PHE A 969 -10.34 21.47 -1.03
C PHE A 969 -11.55 22.38 -0.86
N ALA A 970 -12.77 21.82 -0.85
CA ALA A 970 -13.99 22.60 -0.62
C ALA A 970 -13.95 23.30 0.75
N LEU A 971 -13.56 22.58 1.82
CA LEU A 971 -13.39 23.15 3.15
C LEU A 971 -12.32 24.25 3.19
N MET A 972 -11.19 24.06 2.50
CA MET A 972 -10.14 25.07 2.38
C MET A 972 -10.63 26.34 1.66
N ILE A 973 -11.38 26.19 0.56
CA ILE A 973 -11.96 27.33 -0.18
C ILE A 973 -12.98 28.06 0.69
N CYS A 974 -13.88 27.33 1.36
CA CYS A 974 -14.83 27.91 2.31
C CYS A 974 -14.12 28.64 3.45
N GLY A 975 -13.05 28.06 4.00
CA GLY A 975 -12.23 28.68 5.05
C GLY A 975 -11.52 29.95 4.58
N ALA A 976 -10.93 29.92 3.38
CA ALA A 976 -10.31 31.10 2.77
C ALA A 976 -11.33 32.22 2.51
N PHE A 977 -12.53 31.87 2.04
CA PHE A 977 -13.61 32.83 1.81
C PHE A 977 -14.12 33.44 3.13
N ALA A 978 -14.27 32.63 4.18
CA ALA A 978 -14.63 33.09 5.52
C ALA A 978 -13.57 34.03 6.11
N LEU A 979 -12.28 33.70 5.96
CA LEU A 979 -11.15 34.56 6.37
C LEU A 979 -11.12 35.88 5.59
N ALA A 980 -11.37 35.85 4.28
CA ALA A 980 -11.47 37.04 3.45
C ALA A 980 -12.64 37.93 3.88
N LEU A 981 -13.81 37.35 4.15
CA LEU A 981 -14.99 38.06 4.67
C LEU A 981 -14.73 38.69 6.04
N CYS A 982 -14.13 37.95 6.97
CA CYS A 982 -13.75 38.47 8.28
C CYS A 982 -12.75 39.62 8.16
N SER A 983 -11.71 39.45 7.34
CA SER A 983 -10.69 40.48 7.09
C SER A 983 -11.30 41.73 6.46
N TYR A 984 -12.17 41.56 5.46
CA TYR A 984 -12.91 42.66 4.85
C TYR A 984 -13.75 43.41 5.89
N TYR A 985 -14.50 42.71 6.73
CA TYR A 985 -15.33 43.32 7.75
C TYR A 985 -14.50 44.09 8.80
N LEU A 986 -13.40 43.49 9.29
CA LEU A 986 -12.50 44.11 10.26
C LEU A 986 -11.80 45.36 9.71
N LEU A 987 -11.28 45.28 8.47
CA LEU A 987 -10.64 46.41 7.79
C LEU A 987 -11.64 47.53 7.50
N ASN A 988 -12.87 47.20 7.09
CA ASN A 988 -13.91 48.18 6.82
C ASN A 988 -14.40 48.85 8.12
N LYS A 989 -14.46 48.10 9.23
CA LYS A 989 -14.70 48.67 10.57
C LYS A 989 -13.60 49.65 10.97
N GLN A 990 -12.33 49.26 10.85
CA GLN A 990 -11.19 50.16 11.12
C GLN A 990 -11.18 51.41 10.22
N ALA A 991 -11.54 51.27 8.94
CA ALA A 991 -11.63 52.40 8.03
C ALA A 991 -12.71 53.40 8.47
N ARG A 992 -13.88 52.92 8.92
CA ARG A 992 -14.96 53.75 9.48
C ARG A 992 -14.59 54.41 10.79
N ASP A 993 -13.82 53.74 11.64
CA ASP A 993 -13.35 54.31 12.91
C ASP A 993 -12.28 55.40 12.68
N ARG A 994 -11.50 55.32 11.60
CA ARG A 994 -10.52 56.35 11.21
C ARG A 994 -11.15 57.59 10.60
N THR A 995 -12.26 57.48 9.90
CA THR A 995 -12.97 58.65 9.33
C THR A 995 -13.87 59.35 10.33
N ARG A 996 -14.06 58.78 11.53
CA ARG A 996 -14.78 59.39 12.66
C ARG A 996 -13.88 60.15 13.65
N LYS A 997 -12.55 60.04 13.52
CA LYS A 997 -11.56 60.91 14.17
C LYS A 997 -11.14 61.99 13.19
#